data_AF-A0A962QV15-F1
#
_entry.id   AF-A0A962QV15-F1
#
_cell.length_a   1.000
_cell.length_b   1.000
_cell.length_c   1.000
_cell.angle_alpha   90.00
_cell.angle_beta   90.00
_cell.angle_gamma   90.00
#
_symmetry.space_group_name_H-M   'P 1'
#
loop_
_entity.id
_entity.type
_entity.pdbx_description
1 polymer ?
#
loop_
_entity_poly.entity_id
_entity_poly.type
_entity_poly.pdbx_seq_one_letter_code
_entity_poly.pdbx_strand_id
1 'polypeptide(L)'
;MHNPVRQLLASTAIALLATACGGGGGGSGSSGEDTTPVAPPEPPPPPQQQLFSISGTLTASPSQAVDWDNNDPASSGRSNDSQDQAQPVPNPITLGGYVNQPETGAEGRSYASGDVEDYFRVELLAGQNITMLVADYQQADADLYLYDTRGNILDFSIESGQVETLVVPRDGTYIVNAYAYDGATNYILAIGNENVRANHSRQHFDIVPWQTIVKYRADADRNAAPDSAGMTGRLGLAQRGGGPGRTRLMGLRRGAIANLRGLARGGPDIAKGEQISDPQLRARWETLLAVKALRGDPRIEYAEPNYRVRALATPNDEGYRFQWHYPLIDLPAAWDNTTGAPSVIVAVIDTGILSRHPDLQGQWVDGYDFIRNSDNAADGDGIDPNPEDPGAGQDPASNSFHGTHVSGTVAAAGNNRVGVAGVAYGARVMPLRALGRDGGTSYDVDQAIRFAAGLNNDSGTLPARSAEIINLSLGGAPFSQASQELLRQVRSAGVMVVAAAGNEGSALPSYPASYDGVIAVAAVDAQRRRTGYSNTGPGIDLAAPGGDNGVDLNGDGYPDGVLSTDGLGNGEYGYTFASGTSMAAPHVAGVLALMKSVNPELTPQDVDGLLVRGELSDDLGAPGRDDAYGYGLINAQRAVRAALAAGGNPVADNPLLSASAATLNFSASTTSLELELRNSGSGVLELLAIETSEPWLTVSPTGADGNGLGLYRVSVQRGGLADGVYDADIIARSSVNSLTVRVIMSVGGDSASADVGVIYILLLDRDSGETLQEFGAAARADEYRFSFSDLPAGRYSLVAGSDADNDLFICDAGEACGAWLTLDQPLDIDLDSDRGDLNFPVDYLIAIPNLTTSAQTAAGEPPQWPRRPAATDAGK
;
A
#
# COMPACT_ATOMS: atom_id res chain seq x y z
N MET A 1 -44.27 44.13 7.88
CA MET A 1 -43.90 45.53 8.19
C MET A 1 -42.42 45.70 7.89
N HIS A 2 -42.07 46.71 7.10
CA HIS A 2 -40.75 47.35 6.95
C HIS A 2 -39.52 46.51 6.48
N ASN A 3 -39.37 46.39 5.15
CA ASN A 3 -38.33 46.98 4.26
C ASN A 3 -36.79 46.88 4.59
N PRO A 4 -35.89 47.06 3.60
CA PRO A 4 -35.34 46.09 2.62
C PRO A 4 -33.78 46.20 2.50
N VAL A 5 -33.13 45.64 1.45
CA VAL A 5 -31.91 46.13 0.70
C VAL A 5 -31.47 45.03 -0.29
N ARG A 6 -31.78 45.19 -1.59
CA ARG A 6 -30.91 45.53 -2.76
C ARG A 6 -30.19 44.33 -3.41
N GLN A 7 -30.54 43.99 -4.65
CA GLN A 7 -29.84 44.29 -5.93
C GLN A 7 -28.68 43.29 -6.18
N LEU A 8 -28.37 42.78 -7.38
CA LEU A 8 -28.65 43.16 -8.76
C LEU A 8 -28.28 41.97 -9.68
N LEU A 9 -29.05 41.79 -10.77
CA LEU A 9 -28.67 41.41 -12.15
C LEU A 9 -27.64 40.29 -12.45
N ALA A 10 -28.01 39.41 -13.38
CA ALA A 10 -27.33 39.36 -14.67
C ALA A 10 -28.23 38.76 -15.77
N SER A 11 -28.31 39.47 -16.88
CA SER A 11 -28.99 39.05 -18.12
C SER A 11 -27.96 38.50 -19.09
N THR A 12 -28.18 37.29 -19.59
CA THR A 12 -27.83 36.81 -20.94
C THR A 12 -28.69 37.57 -21.97
N ALA A 13 -28.36 37.77 -23.24
CA ALA A 13 -27.18 37.49 -24.06
C ALA A 13 -27.41 38.15 -25.46
N ILE A 14 -26.45 37.90 -26.36
CA ILE A 14 -26.57 37.75 -27.83
C ILE A 14 -26.37 39.02 -28.69
N ALA A 15 -25.18 39.03 -29.31
CA ALA A 15 -24.82 39.17 -30.72
C ALA A 15 -25.49 40.24 -31.62
N LEU A 16 -24.67 40.97 -32.39
CA LEU A 16 -24.41 40.68 -33.82
C LEU A 16 -23.46 41.73 -34.45
N LEU A 17 -22.78 41.32 -35.53
CA LEU A 17 -21.96 42.14 -36.43
C LEU A 17 -22.73 43.31 -37.09
N ALA A 18 -22.03 44.42 -37.39
CA ALA A 18 -21.73 44.86 -38.78
C ALA A 18 -21.21 46.32 -38.88
N THR A 19 -20.17 46.44 -39.70
CA THR A 19 -19.61 47.55 -40.50
C THR A 19 -20.30 48.93 -40.66
N ALA A 20 -19.45 49.96 -40.54
CA ALA A 20 -19.16 51.08 -41.46
C ALA A 20 -20.07 52.34 -41.60
N CYS A 21 -19.37 53.44 -41.96
CA CYS A 21 -19.78 54.81 -42.33
C CYS A 21 -20.09 55.76 -41.14
N GLY A 22 -19.66 57.01 -41.05
CA GLY A 22 -18.92 57.93 -41.93
C GLY A 22 -19.21 59.39 -41.53
N GLY A 23 -18.23 60.29 -41.66
CA GLY A 23 -18.37 61.77 -41.66
C GLY A 23 -18.46 62.45 -40.28
N GLY A 24 -17.90 63.64 -40.02
CA GLY A 24 -17.17 64.62 -40.85
C GLY A 24 -17.21 66.02 -40.19
N GLY A 25 -16.16 66.83 -40.43
CA GLY A 25 -16.13 68.30 -40.27
C GLY A 25 -15.55 68.84 -38.95
N GLY A 26 -14.68 69.85 -38.90
CA GLY A 26 -14.03 70.67 -39.93
C GLY A 26 -13.34 71.91 -39.32
N GLY A 27 -12.31 72.44 -40.02
CA GLY A 27 -11.76 73.82 -39.94
C GLY A 27 -10.96 74.21 -38.68
N SER A 28 -9.88 75.00 -38.69
CA SER A 28 -9.24 75.89 -39.68
C SER A 28 -7.87 76.37 -39.13
N GLY A 29 -7.04 77.00 -39.98
CA GLY A 29 -5.67 77.54 -39.77
C GLY A 29 -5.41 78.34 -38.47
N SER A 30 -4.20 78.75 -38.12
CA SER A 30 -3.10 79.29 -38.93
C SER A 30 -1.90 79.57 -37.99
N SER A 31 -0.67 79.46 -38.52
CA SER A 31 0.56 80.25 -38.23
C SER A 31 0.86 80.80 -36.82
N GLY A 32 2.09 80.55 -36.36
CA GLY A 32 2.93 81.62 -35.79
C GLY A 32 3.41 81.45 -34.35
N GLU A 33 4.70 81.16 -34.22
CA GLU A 33 5.66 81.68 -33.22
C GLU A 33 5.41 81.45 -31.72
N ASP A 34 6.15 80.44 -31.23
CA ASP A 34 7.19 80.56 -30.20
C ASP A 34 6.95 81.54 -29.03
N THR A 35 6.43 81.00 -27.92
CA THR A 35 6.90 81.34 -26.58
C THR A 35 6.82 80.09 -25.71
N THR A 36 7.97 79.55 -25.31
CA THR A 36 8.08 78.43 -24.37
C THR A 36 7.58 78.81 -22.97
N PRO A 37 6.61 78.08 -22.38
CA PRO A 37 6.42 78.05 -20.93
C PRO A 37 7.10 76.79 -20.36
N VAL A 38 7.94 76.99 -19.34
CA VAL A 38 8.57 75.90 -18.58
C VAL A 38 7.49 75.02 -17.95
N ALA A 39 7.51 73.72 -18.23
CA ALA A 39 6.61 72.74 -17.63
C ALA A 39 6.94 72.51 -16.13
N PRO A 40 5.95 72.30 -15.26
CA PRO A 40 6.19 71.91 -13.87
C PRO A 40 6.81 70.50 -13.80
N PRO A 41 7.59 70.19 -12.74
CA PRO A 41 8.31 68.91 -12.66
C PRO A 41 7.33 67.73 -12.66
N GLU A 42 7.68 66.68 -13.40
CA GLU A 42 6.93 65.43 -13.46
C GLU A 42 6.73 64.83 -12.06
N PRO A 43 5.56 64.24 -11.78
CA PRO A 43 5.39 63.44 -10.56
C PRO A 43 6.37 62.25 -10.60
N PRO A 44 6.89 61.80 -9.44
CA PRO A 44 7.81 60.68 -9.40
C PRO A 44 7.16 59.43 -10.02
N PRO A 45 7.94 58.59 -10.73
CA PRO A 45 7.41 57.35 -11.28
C PRO A 45 6.82 56.50 -10.15
N PRO A 46 5.73 55.74 -10.40
CA PRO A 46 5.18 54.82 -9.42
C PRO A 46 6.30 53.85 -8.95
N PRO A 47 6.30 53.43 -7.68
CA PRO A 47 7.32 52.51 -7.18
C PRO A 47 7.32 51.25 -8.06
N GLN A 48 8.49 50.93 -8.63
CA GLN A 48 8.68 49.67 -9.34
C GLN A 48 8.43 48.55 -8.33
N GLN A 49 7.39 47.73 -8.56
CA GLN A 49 7.20 46.50 -7.80
C GLN A 49 8.44 45.64 -8.04
N GLN A 50 9.11 45.26 -6.96
CA GLN A 50 10.24 44.35 -7.03
C GLN A 50 9.71 42.96 -7.41
N LEU A 51 10.24 42.42 -8.50
CA LEU A 51 9.87 41.10 -9.02
C LEU A 51 10.97 40.09 -8.70
N PHE A 52 10.57 38.84 -8.51
CA PHE A 52 11.42 37.73 -8.10
C PHE A 52 11.22 36.52 -9.03
N SER A 53 12.07 35.53 -8.86
CA SER A 53 12.04 34.26 -9.61
C SER A 53 12.00 33.05 -8.68
N ILE A 54 11.42 31.95 -9.18
CA ILE A 54 11.39 30.64 -8.54
C ILE A 54 11.95 29.60 -9.52
N SER A 55 12.90 28.77 -9.11
CA SER A 55 13.46 27.69 -9.96
C SER A 55 13.85 26.45 -9.16
N GLY A 56 13.93 25.29 -9.82
CA GLY A 56 14.27 24.02 -9.19
C GLY A 56 14.25 22.83 -10.16
N THR A 57 14.36 21.62 -9.60
CA THR A 57 14.37 20.36 -10.36
C THR A 57 13.46 19.30 -9.76
N LEU A 58 12.64 18.63 -10.57
CA LEU A 58 11.86 17.48 -10.15
C LEU A 58 12.57 16.19 -10.56
N THR A 59 12.39 15.14 -9.78
CA THR A 59 12.95 13.80 -10.04
C THR A 59 11.85 12.75 -9.95
N ALA A 60 11.84 11.80 -10.89
CA ALA A 60 10.98 10.63 -10.79
C ALA A 60 11.76 9.44 -10.21
N SER A 61 11.05 8.49 -9.61
CA SER A 61 11.66 7.26 -9.11
C SER A 61 12.16 6.38 -10.26
N PRO A 62 13.33 5.72 -10.10
CA PRO A 62 13.81 4.75 -11.09
C PRO A 62 12.77 3.65 -11.34
N SER A 63 12.68 3.17 -12.58
CA SER A 63 11.69 2.16 -13.00
C SER A 63 10.24 2.69 -13.12
N GLN A 64 10.09 3.99 -13.37
CA GLN A 64 8.85 4.57 -13.89
C GLN A 64 9.00 4.98 -15.35
N ALA A 65 7.92 4.77 -16.11
CA ALA A 65 7.84 5.04 -17.54
C ALA A 65 6.47 5.65 -17.88
N VAL A 66 6.35 6.26 -19.06
CA VAL A 66 5.06 6.67 -19.62
C VAL A 66 4.80 5.95 -20.94
N ASP A 67 3.53 5.71 -21.24
CA ASP A 67 3.08 5.36 -22.58
C ASP A 67 3.49 6.45 -23.60
N TRP A 68 3.88 6.01 -24.80
CA TRP A 68 4.45 6.91 -25.80
C TRP A 68 3.43 7.77 -26.54
N ASP A 69 2.18 7.33 -26.66
CA ASP A 69 1.18 7.96 -27.52
C ASP A 69 -0.17 8.33 -26.88
N ASN A 70 -0.19 8.43 -25.55
CA ASN A 70 -1.26 9.05 -24.75
C ASN A 70 -1.88 10.35 -25.33
N ASN A 71 -3.03 10.75 -24.77
CA ASN A 71 -3.86 11.81 -25.35
C ASN A 71 -3.25 13.23 -25.25
N ASP A 72 -2.24 13.44 -24.39
CA ASP A 72 -1.52 14.72 -24.25
C ASP A 72 -0.85 15.14 -25.57
N PRO A 73 -1.23 16.28 -26.18
CA PRO A 73 -0.59 16.79 -27.38
C PRO A 73 0.93 17.03 -27.26
N ALA A 74 1.45 17.26 -26.04
CA ALA A 74 2.86 17.54 -25.77
C ALA A 74 3.75 16.30 -25.63
N SER A 75 3.17 15.09 -25.48
CA SER A 75 3.94 13.85 -25.34
C SER A 75 4.60 13.40 -26.66
N SER A 76 5.28 12.25 -26.67
CA SER A 76 6.13 11.84 -27.80
C SER A 76 5.36 11.52 -29.08
N GLY A 77 4.10 11.06 -28.96
CA GLY A 77 3.23 10.67 -30.08
C GLY A 77 3.72 9.45 -30.85
N ARG A 78 4.61 8.66 -30.27
CA ARG A 78 5.19 7.49 -30.93
C ARG A 78 4.31 6.26 -30.70
N SER A 79 3.47 5.97 -31.68
CA SER A 79 2.57 4.82 -31.70
C SER A 79 3.19 3.49 -31.27
N ASN A 80 2.51 2.82 -30.34
CA ASN A 80 2.79 1.45 -29.91
C ASN A 80 1.60 0.48 -30.13
N ASP A 81 0.62 0.85 -30.96
CA ASP A 81 -0.69 0.18 -31.18
C ASP A 81 -0.63 -1.14 -32.00
N SER A 82 0.56 -1.69 -32.18
CA SER A 82 0.72 -3.01 -32.77
C SER A 82 1.89 -3.78 -32.15
N GLN A 83 1.82 -5.11 -32.18
CA GLN A 83 2.88 -5.97 -31.64
C GLN A 83 4.27 -5.71 -32.26
N ASP A 84 4.32 -5.27 -33.52
CA ASP A 84 5.56 -4.92 -34.22
C ASP A 84 6.14 -3.58 -33.75
N GLN A 85 5.30 -2.68 -33.25
CA GLN A 85 5.66 -1.36 -32.72
C GLN A 85 5.78 -1.33 -31.20
N ALA A 86 5.54 -2.46 -30.52
CA ALA A 86 5.46 -2.54 -29.08
C ALA A 86 6.61 -1.83 -28.35
N GLN A 87 6.25 -0.95 -27.42
CA GLN A 87 7.18 -0.15 -26.61
C GLN A 87 8.04 -1.07 -25.73
N PRO A 88 9.37 -1.06 -25.87
CA PRO A 88 10.25 -1.82 -24.99
C PRO A 88 10.26 -1.16 -23.61
N VAL A 89 9.94 -1.93 -22.58
CA VAL A 89 9.94 -1.47 -21.19
C VAL A 89 10.83 -2.37 -20.33
N PRO A 90 11.51 -1.82 -19.30
CA PRO A 90 12.31 -2.61 -18.38
C PRO A 90 11.41 -3.45 -17.46
N ASN A 91 12.03 -4.31 -16.66
CA ASN A 91 11.36 -5.14 -15.66
C ASN A 91 12.16 -5.03 -14.35
N PRO A 92 11.56 -4.74 -13.19
CA PRO A 92 10.17 -4.29 -13.04
C PRO A 92 9.98 -2.87 -13.60
N ILE A 93 8.74 -2.50 -13.92
CA ILE A 93 8.37 -1.14 -14.35
C ILE A 93 6.96 -0.80 -13.90
N THR A 94 6.76 0.46 -13.50
CA THR A 94 5.43 1.07 -13.38
C THR A 94 5.26 2.08 -14.50
N LEU A 95 4.23 1.91 -15.33
CA LEU A 95 3.97 2.76 -16.47
C LEU A 95 2.60 3.41 -16.36
N GLY A 96 2.50 4.72 -16.54
CA GLY A 96 1.22 5.41 -16.73
C GLY A 96 0.88 5.52 -18.21
N GLY A 97 -0.37 5.27 -18.58
CA GLY A 97 -0.83 5.37 -19.97
C GLY A 97 -2.31 5.73 -20.08
N TYR A 98 -2.80 5.85 -21.31
CA TYR A 98 -4.19 6.20 -21.61
C TYR A 98 -4.67 5.43 -22.84
N VAL A 99 -5.84 4.79 -22.73
CA VAL A 99 -6.50 4.15 -23.88
C VAL A 99 -7.93 4.67 -24.05
N ASN A 100 -8.41 4.78 -25.28
CA ASN A 100 -9.77 5.18 -25.59
C ASN A 100 -10.34 4.59 -26.88
N GLN A 101 -11.65 4.33 -26.83
CA GLN A 101 -12.44 4.13 -28.04
C GLN A 101 -12.56 5.44 -28.85
N PRO A 102 -12.72 5.38 -30.18
CA PRO A 102 -12.90 6.58 -31.00
C PRO A 102 -14.07 7.45 -30.51
N GLU A 103 -13.86 8.76 -30.47
CA GLU A 103 -14.82 9.78 -30.03
C GLU A 103 -15.22 9.68 -28.54
N THR A 104 -14.38 9.05 -27.70
CA THR A 104 -14.55 8.97 -26.25
C THR A 104 -13.38 9.63 -25.50
N GLY A 105 -13.65 10.11 -24.28
CA GLY A 105 -12.67 10.88 -23.47
C GLY A 105 -12.62 12.36 -23.81
N ALA A 106 -11.62 13.07 -23.29
CA ALA A 106 -11.39 14.48 -23.58
C ALA A 106 -10.80 14.68 -25.00
N GLU A 107 -11.02 15.87 -25.59
CA GLU A 107 -10.41 16.22 -26.89
C GLU A 107 -8.89 16.30 -26.74
N GLY A 108 -8.16 15.50 -27.51
CA GLY A 108 -6.71 15.46 -27.51
C GLY A 108 -6.19 14.74 -28.75
N ARG A 109 -4.99 14.17 -28.66
CA ARG A 109 -4.35 13.48 -29.79
C ARG A 109 -5.16 12.30 -30.30
N SER A 110 -5.65 11.44 -29.41
CA SER A 110 -6.29 10.17 -29.74
C SER A 110 -7.80 10.25 -29.83
N TYR A 111 -8.44 11.37 -29.46
CA TYR A 111 -9.90 11.50 -29.43
C TYR A 111 -10.60 11.06 -30.72
N ALA A 112 -10.19 11.57 -31.88
CA ALA A 112 -10.91 11.34 -33.15
C ALA A 112 -10.71 9.92 -33.72
N SER A 113 -9.52 9.36 -33.58
CA SER A 113 -9.17 8.04 -34.14
C SER A 113 -9.32 6.89 -33.14
N GLY A 114 -9.39 7.21 -31.84
CA GLY A 114 -9.16 6.26 -30.75
C GLY A 114 -7.67 5.92 -30.59
N ASP A 115 -7.32 5.48 -29.40
CA ASP A 115 -6.11 4.75 -29.06
C ASP A 115 -6.52 3.49 -28.32
N VAL A 116 -6.80 2.45 -29.10
CA VAL A 116 -7.60 1.31 -28.63
C VAL A 116 -6.74 0.22 -27.99
N GLU A 117 -5.47 0.16 -28.35
CA GLU A 117 -4.58 -0.95 -28.03
C GLU A 117 -3.17 -0.43 -27.77
N ASP A 118 -2.63 -0.66 -26.59
CA ASP A 118 -1.22 -0.32 -26.31
C ASP A 118 -0.44 -1.62 -26.19
N TYR A 119 0.73 -1.72 -26.82
CA TYR A 119 1.57 -2.91 -26.75
C TYR A 119 2.92 -2.60 -26.11
N PHE A 120 3.28 -3.38 -25.08
CA PHE A 120 4.55 -3.29 -24.37
C PHE A 120 5.35 -4.57 -24.53
N ARG A 121 6.58 -4.46 -25.02
CA ARG A 121 7.52 -5.58 -25.11
C ARG A 121 8.39 -5.61 -23.88
N VAL A 122 8.39 -6.75 -23.19
CA VAL A 122 9.08 -6.91 -21.92
C VAL A 122 9.58 -8.35 -21.77
N GLU A 123 10.75 -8.49 -21.16
CA GLU A 123 11.26 -9.79 -20.73
C GLU A 123 10.68 -10.10 -19.35
N LEU A 124 9.94 -11.21 -19.24
CA LEU A 124 9.26 -11.60 -18.00
C LEU A 124 9.62 -13.02 -17.60
N LEU A 125 9.56 -13.24 -16.30
CA LEU A 125 9.84 -14.50 -15.64
C LEU A 125 8.53 -15.17 -15.22
N ALA A 126 8.48 -16.50 -15.23
CA ALA A 126 7.32 -17.26 -14.80
C ALA A 126 6.92 -16.86 -13.38
N GLY A 127 5.63 -16.60 -13.14
CA GLY A 127 5.12 -16.18 -11.84
C GLY A 127 5.14 -14.67 -11.60
N GLN A 128 5.84 -13.88 -12.41
CA GLN A 128 5.70 -12.43 -12.39
C GLN A 128 4.28 -12.02 -12.74
N ASN A 129 3.79 -10.98 -12.09
CA ASN A 129 2.48 -10.42 -12.39
C ASN A 129 2.61 -9.23 -13.32
N ILE A 130 1.56 -9.06 -14.11
CA ILE A 130 1.27 -7.83 -14.83
C ILE A 130 -0.04 -7.34 -14.24
N THR A 131 -0.04 -6.19 -13.60
CA THR A 131 -1.24 -5.59 -12.99
C THR A 131 -1.55 -4.29 -13.69
N MET A 132 -2.78 -4.13 -14.15
CA MET A 132 -3.29 -2.88 -14.70
C MET A 132 -4.34 -2.32 -13.76
N LEU A 133 -4.17 -1.07 -13.35
CA LEU A 133 -5.17 -0.28 -12.62
C LEU A 133 -5.89 0.63 -13.60
N VAL A 134 -7.21 0.53 -13.67
CA VAL A 134 -8.07 1.30 -14.58
C VAL A 134 -8.68 2.47 -13.81
N ALA A 135 -8.37 3.71 -14.17
CA ALA A 135 -8.78 4.89 -13.41
C ALA A 135 -10.31 5.07 -13.38
N ASP A 136 -10.94 5.00 -14.56
CA ASP A 136 -12.34 5.34 -14.79
C ASP A 136 -13.23 4.11 -14.93
N TYR A 137 -12.92 3.04 -14.21
CA TYR A 137 -13.58 1.72 -14.33
C TYR A 137 -15.12 1.72 -14.15
N GLN A 138 -15.70 2.83 -13.64
CA GLN A 138 -17.15 3.02 -13.55
C GLN A 138 -17.80 3.46 -14.88
N GLN A 139 -17.01 4.06 -15.77
CA GLN A 139 -17.45 4.66 -17.04
C GLN A 139 -16.71 4.10 -18.26
N ALA A 140 -15.58 3.42 -18.04
CA ALA A 140 -14.77 2.75 -19.04
C ALA A 140 -14.44 1.32 -18.59
N ASP A 141 -13.98 0.50 -19.54
CA ASP A 141 -13.60 -0.89 -19.33
C ASP A 141 -12.34 -1.16 -20.15
N ALA A 142 -11.22 -1.45 -19.49
CA ALA A 142 -9.95 -1.75 -20.12
C ALA A 142 -9.50 -3.16 -19.71
N ASP A 143 -9.14 -3.97 -20.70
CA ASP A 143 -8.74 -5.37 -20.55
C ASP A 143 -7.23 -5.55 -20.71
N LEU A 144 -6.71 -6.63 -20.14
CA LEU A 144 -5.28 -6.96 -20.18
C LEU A 144 -5.05 -8.33 -20.83
N TYR A 145 -4.17 -8.36 -21.84
CA TYR A 145 -3.81 -9.57 -22.57
C TYR A 145 -2.29 -9.81 -22.55
N LEU A 146 -1.90 -11.10 -22.49
CA LEU A 146 -0.52 -11.53 -22.60
C LEU A 146 -0.33 -12.35 -23.87
N TYR A 147 0.53 -11.88 -24.75
CA TYR A 147 0.87 -12.53 -26.01
C TYR A 147 2.27 -13.15 -25.98
N ASP A 148 2.44 -14.27 -26.69
CA ASP A 148 3.75 -14.73 -27.13
C ASP A 148 4.27 -13.89 -28.30
N THR A 149 5.57 -13.96 -28.59
CA THR A 149 6.19 -13.24 -29.72
C THR A 149 5.71 -13.68 -31.11
N ARG A 150 4.82 -14.67 -31.20
CA ARG A 150 4.20 -15.14 -32.45
C ARG A 150 2.74 -14.68 -32.58
N GLY A 151 2.25 -13.87 -31.63
CA GLY A 151 0.91 -13.30 -31.63
C GLY A 151 -0.18 -14.24 -31.10
N ASN A 152 0.17 -15.30 -30.37
CA ASN A 152 -0.81 -16.14 -29.68
C ASN A 152 -1.07 -15.60 -28.28
N ILE A 153 -2.33 -15.60 -27.85
CA ILE A 153 -2.71 -15.21 -26.48
C ILE A 153 -2.42 -16.38 -25.53
N LEU A 154 -1.64 -16.11 -24.49
CA LEU A 154 -1.22 -17.07 -23.48
C LEU A 154 -1.99 -16.94 -22.17
N ASP A 155 -2.44 -15.74 -21.82
CA ASP A 155 -3.39 -15.49 -20.74
C ASP A 155 -4.10 -14.13 -20.95
N PHE A 156 -5.18 -13.90 -20.21
CA PHE A 156 -5.96 -12.66 -20.24
C PHE A 156 -6.74 -12.44 -18.94
N SER A 157 -7.06 -11.17 -18.68
CA SER A 157 -7.86 -10.64 -17.58
C SER A 157 -8.80 -9.64 -18.25
N ILE A 158 -10.10 -9.94 -18.22
CA ILE A 158 -11.13 -9.25 -19.01
C ILE A 158 -12.37 -8.93 -18.18
N GLU A 159 -12.19 -8.88 -16.87
CA GLU A 159 -13.23 -8.60 -15.92
C GLU A 159 -13.65 -7.12 -16.04
N SER A 160 -14.83 -6.74 -15.54
CA SER A 160 -15.23 -5.32 -15.51
C SER A 160 -14.97 -4.81 -14.10
N GLY A 161 -13.80 -4.21 -13.88
CA GLY A 161 -13.35 -3.74 -12.58
C GLY A 161 -12.14 -2.82 -12.67
N GLN A 162 -11.68 -2.35 -11.51
CA GLN A 162 -10.57 -1.41 -11.42
C GLN A 162 -9.19 -2.06 -11.60
N VAL A 163 -9.10 -3.39 -11.51
CA VAL A 163 -7.82 -4.10 -11.47
C VAL A 163 -7.86 -5.33 -12.38
N GLU A 164 -7.00 -5.34 -13.38
CA GLU A 164 -6.70 -6.52 -14.20
C GLU A 164 -5.37 -7.12 -13.77
N THR A 165 -5.24 -8.46 -13.76
CA THR A 165 -3.99 -9.12 -13.36
C THR A 165 -3.73 -10.38 -14.18
N LEU A 166 -2.51 -10.49 -14.72
CA LEU A 166 -2.01 -11.70 -15.38
C LEU A 166 -0.81 -12.26 -14.62
N VAL A 167 -0.67 -13.59 -14.66
CA VAL A 167 0.52 -14.28 -14.17
C VAL A 167 1.27 -14.85 -15.37
N VAL A 168 2.55 -14.52 -15.46
CA VAL A 168 3.40 -14.96 -16.57
C VAL A 168 3.61 -16.47 -16.46
N PRO A 169 3.31 -17.26 -17.51
CA PRO A 169 3.26 -18.72 -17.38
C PRO A 169 4.63 -19.41 -17.43
N ARG A 170 5.62 -18.78 -18.09
CA ARG A 170 6.98 -19.28 -18.34
C ARG A 170 7.93 -18.11 -18.53
N ASP A 171 9.22 -18.32 -18.47
CA ASP A 171 10.17 -17.26 -18.78
C ASP A 171 10.19 -16.95 -20.28
N GLY A 172 10.43 -15.70 -20.63
CA GLY A 172 10.72 -15.27 -21.98
C GLY A 172 10.26 -13.86 -22.30
N THR A 173 10.41 -13.50 -23.57
CA THR A 173 9.89 -12.24 -24.09
C THR A 173 8.38 -12.34 -24.30
N TYR A 174 7.66 -11.38 -23.77
CA TYR A 174 6.22 -11.26 -23.94
C TYR A 174 5.85 -9.92 -24.57
N ILE A 175 4.64 -9.88 -25.13
CA ILE A 175 3.97 -8.63 -25.44
C ILE A 175 2.76 -8.51 -24.50
N VAL A 176 2.78 -7.50 -23.65
CA VAL A 176 1.67 -7.10 -22.79
C VAL A 176 0.80 -6.13 -23.57
N ASN A 177 -0.51 -6.28 -23.46
CA ASN A 177 -1.45 -5.44 -24.18
C ASN A 177 -2.54 -4.90 -23.27
N ALA A 178 -2.61 -3.58 -23.16
CA ALA A 178 -3.74 -2.86 -22.57
C ALA A 178 -4.75 -2.57 -23.70
N TYR A 179 -6.02 -2.88 -23.48
CA TYR A 179 -7.05 -2.79 -24.52
C TYR A 179 -8.27 -2.04 -24.00
N ALA A 180 -8.66 -0.95 -24.64
CA ALA A 180 -9.93 -0.28 -24.35
C ALA A 180 -11.10 -1.14 -24.87
N TYR A 181 -11.83 -1.82 -23.99
CA TYR A 181 -13.05 -2.54 -24.35
C TYR A 181 -14.25 -1.59 -24.52
N ASP A 182 -14.39 -0.58 -23.65
CA ASP A 182 -15.41 0.47 -23.75
C ASP A 182 -14.92 1.78 -23.11
N GLY A 183 -15.36 2.91 -23.64
CA GLY A 183 -15.01 4.24 -23.11
C GLY A 183 -13.54 4.64 -23.28
N ALA A 184 -13.10 5.54 -22.40
CA ALA A 184 -11.77 6.12 -22.37
C ALA A 184 -11.28 6.18 -20.91
N THR A 185 -10.01 5.90 -20.67
CA THR A 185 -9.47 5.91 -19.31
C THR A 185 -7.95 5.98 -19.25
N ASN A 186 -7.44 6.65 -18.22
CA ASN A 186 -6.07 6.49 -17.78
C ASN A 186 -5.88 5.09 -17.15
N TYR A 187 -4.67 4.56 -17.23
CA TYR A 187 -4.30 3.34 -16.54
C TYR A 187 -2.88 3.40 -15.98
N ILE A 188 -2.64 2.63 -14.92
CA ILE A 188 -1.29 2.34 -14.42
C ILE A 188 -1.00 0.86 -14.66
N LEU A 189 0.04 0.58 -15.43
CA LEU A 189 0.50 -0.76 -15.74
C LEU A 189 1.79 -1.07 -14.97
N ALA A 190 1.66 -1.93 -13.96
CA ALA A 190 2.78 -2.45 -13.20
C ALA A 190 3.19 -3.83 -13.75
N ILE A 191 4.38 -3.91 -14.34
CA ILE A 191 4.87 -5.08 -15.04
C ILE A 191 6.10 -5.63 -14.32
N GLY A 192 6.13 -6.95 -14.13
CA GLY A 192 7.32 -7.62 -13.60
C GLY A 192 7.38 -7.69 -12.07
N ASN A 193 6.35 -7.21 -11.39
CA ASN A 193 6.22 -7.32 -9.93
C ASN A 193 5.93 -8.78 -9.55
N GLU A 194 6.77 -9.39 -8.71
CA GLU A 194 6.46 -10.67 -8.07
C GLU A 194 5.68 -10.41 -6.77
N ASN A 195 4.34 -10.29 -6.86
CA ASN A 195 3.56 -10.84 -5.77
C ASN A 195 3.84 -12.35 -5.73
N VAL A 196 4.22 -12.90 -4.58
CA VAL A 196 4.30 -14.36 -4.28
C VAL A 196 2.91 -15.05 -4.37
N ARG A 197 1.93 -14.42 -5.04
CA ARG A 197 0.60 -14.94 -5.40
C ARG A 197 0.63 -15.88 -6.61
N ALA A 198 1.52 -16.86 -6.60
CA ALA A 198 1.32 -18.06 -7.40
C ALA A 198 1.66 -19.34 -6.65
N ASN A 199 1.12 -19.49 -5.43
CA ASN A 199 0.42 -20.75 -5.15
C ASN A 199 -1.10 -20.48 -5.12
N HIS A 200 -1.69 -20.61 -6.31
CA HIS A 200 -3.11 -20.87 -6.59
C HIS A 200 -4.19 -19.81 -6.27
N SER A 201 -3.91 -18.64 -5.70
CA SER A 201 -5.00 -17.68 -5.37
C SER A 201 -5.31 -16.60 -6.43
N ARG A 202 -4.55 -16.52 -7.53
CA ARG A 202 -4.90 -15.77 -8.76
C ARG A 202 -4.48 -16.51 -10.04
N GLN A 203 -4.32 -17.83 -10.00
CA GLN A 203 -4.84 -18.57 -11.15
C GLN A 203 -6.34 -18.31 -11.07
N HIS A 204 -6.86 -17.53 -12.01
CA HIS A 204 -8.28 -17.33 -12.29
C HIS A 204 -9.13 -18.29 -11.48
N PHE A 205 -9.88 -17.78 -10.48
CA PHE A 205 -10.67 -18.63 -9.57
C PHE A 205 -11.25 -19.78 -10.37
N ASP A 206 -10.92 -21.03 -10.02
CA ASP A 206 -11.19 -22.18 -10.88
C ASP A 206 -12.71 -22.23 -11.21
N ILE A 207 -13.08 -21.76 -12.40
CA ILE A 207 -14.47 -21.67 -12.86
C ILE A 207 -14.86 -22.96 -13.54
N VAL A 208 -16.13 -23.33 -13.45
CA VAL A 208 -16.68 -24.41 -14.26
C VAL A 208 -16.86 -23.89 -15.69
N PRO A 209 -16.11 -24.40 -16.69
CA PRO A 209 -16.18 -23.85 -18.05
C PRO A 209 -17.60 -23.94 -18.62
N TRP A 210 -17.97 -22.92 -19.38
CA TRP A 210 -19.29 -22.76 -20.00
C TRP A 210 -20.45 -22.67 -19.00
N GLN A 211 -20.19 -22.28 -17.75
CA GLN A 211 -21.23 -22.08 -16.74
C GLN A 211 -21.16 -20.69 -16.12
N THR A 212 -22.32 -20.04 -16.04
CA THR A 212 -22.50 -18.74 -15.40
C THR A 212 -23.71 -18.80 -14.47
N ILE A 213 -23.67 -18.04 -13.39
CA ILE A 213 -24.79 -17.79 -12.50
C ILE A 213 -25.39 -16.44 -12.89
N VAL A 214 -26.70 -16.42 -13.12
CA VAL A 214 -27.44 -15.22 -13.54
C VAL A 214 -28.59 -14.96 -12.58
N LYS A 215 -28.73 -13.71 -12.14
CA LYS A 215 -29.92 -13.20 -11.45
C LYS A 215 -30.61 -12.17 -12.34
N TYR A 216 -31.90 -12.38 -12.59
CA TYR A 216 -32.74 -11.41 -13.30
C TYR A 216 -33.37 -10.44 -12.32
N ARG A 217 -33.58 -9.19 -12.77
CA ARG A 217 -34.40 -8.21 -12.05
C ARG A 217 -35.85 -8.70 -11.95
N ALA A 218 -36.54 -8.28 -10.90
CA ALA A 218 -37.84 -8.86 -10.50
C ALA A 218 -38.95 -8.77 -11.57
N ASP A 219 -38.92 -7.74 -12.41
CA ASP A 219 -39.82 -7.52 -13.54
C ASP A 219 -39.53 -8.45 -14.73
N ALA A 220 -38.24 -8.71 -15.02
CA ALA A 220 -37.79 -9.63 -16.06
C ALA A 220 -37.90 -11.12 -15.65
N ASP A 221 -37.79 -11.42 -14.35
CA ASP A 221 -37.75 -12.79 -13.82
C ASP A 221 -39.11 -13.52 -13.91
N ARG A 222 -40.23 -12.77 -13.92
CA ARG A 222 -41.61 -13.32 -13.94
C ARG A 222 -42.05 -13.92 -15.29
N ASN A 223 -41.37 -13.57 -16.38
CA ASN A 223 -41.70 -14.04 -17.75
C ASN A 223 -40.64 -14.98 -18.35
N ALA A 224 -39.59 -15.33 -17.60
CA ALA A 224 -38.42 -16.01 -18.15
C ALA A 224 -38.58 -17.54 -18.20
N ALA A 225 -39.33 -18.04 -19.19
CA ALA A 225 -38.80 -19.14 -20.03
C ALA A 225 -37.56 -18.58 -20.76
N PRO A 226 -36.57 -19.38 -21.23
CA PRO A 226 -35.38 -18.83 -21.89
C PRO A 226 -35.80 -17.89 -23.03
N ASP A 227 -35.72 -16.60 -22.76
CA ASP A 227 -36.28 -15.54 -23.60
C ASP A 227 -35.38 -15.40 -24.82
N SER A 228 -35.88 -15.81 -25.99
CA SER A 228 -35.16 -15.72 -27.25
C SER A 228 -34.77 -14.28 -27.62
N ALA A 229 -35.36 -13.26 -27.00
CA ALA A 229 -35.04 -11.86 -27.25
C ALA A 229 -33.90 -11.32 -26.36
N GLY A 230 -33.55 -12.01 -25.26
CA GLY A 230 -32.57 -11.51 -24.29
C GLY A 230 -31.13 -11.93 -24.50
N MET A 231 -30.18 -11.30 -23.80
CA MET A 231 -28.75 -11.61 -23.97
C MET A 231 -28.46 -13.09 -23.69
N THR A 232 -29.10 -13.67 -22.67
CA THR A 232 -29.11 -15.12 -22.41
C THR A 232 -29.60 -15.97 -23.61
N GLY A 233 -30.63 -15.51 -24.34
CA GLY A 233 -31.14 -16.16 -25.55
C GLY A 233 -30.24 -15.96 -26.78
N ARG A 234 -29.70 -14.75 -26.96
CA ARG A 234 -28.73 -14.43 -28.03
C ARG A 234 -27.45 -15.24 -27.88
N LEU A 235 -26.98 -15.43 -26.66
CA LEU A 235 -25.86 -16.31 -26.31
C LEU A 235 -26.21 -17.81 -26.36
N GLY A 236 -27.49 -18.16 -26.55
CA GLY A 236 -27.95 -19.55 -26.62
C GLY A 236 -27.79 -20.33 -25.32
N LEU A 237 -27.87 -19.66 -24.17
CA LEU A 237 -27.69 -20.28 -22.85
C LEU A 237 -28.84 -21.20 -22.48
N ALA A 238 -28.52 -22.36 -21.91
CA ALA A 238 -29.48 -23.31 -21.37
C ALA A 238 -29.46 -23.29 -19.84
N GLN A 239 -30.60 -23.08 -19.20
CA GLN A 239 -30.71 -23.18 -17.75
C GLN A 239 -30.45 -24.62 -17.29
N ARG A 240 -29.53 -24.79 -16.34
CA ARG A 240 -29.14 -26.08 -15.74
C ARG A 240 -29.59 -26.23 -14.29
N GLY A 241 -29.86 -25.13 -13.60
CA GLY A 241 -30.29 -25.10 -12.20
C GLY A 241 -30.90 -23.76 -11.81
N GLY A 242 -31.52 -23.67 -10.63
CA GLY A 242 -32.21 -22.46 -10.17
C GLY A 242 -33.63 -22.29 -10.73
N GLY A 243 -34.19 -21.08 -10.67
CA GLY A 243 -35.55 -20.78 -11.18
C GLY A 243 -36.04 -19.38 -10.79
N PRO A 244 -37.30 -19.03 -11.11
CA PRO A 244 -37.86 -17.72 -10.79
C PRO A 244 -37.74 -17.38 -9.30
N GLY A 245 -37.40 -16.13 -9.00
CA GLY A 245 -37.17 -15.59 -7.66
C GLY A 245 -35.75 -15.79 -7.12
N ARG A 246 -34.91 -16.61 -7.75
CA ARG A 246 -33.54 -16.94 -7.29
C ARG A 246 -32.55 -16.98 -8.45
N THR A 247 -31.26 -17.09 -8.13
CA THR A 247 -30.20 -17.26 -9.14
C THR A 247 -30.44 -18.49 -10.00
N ARG A 248 -30.02 -18.41 -11.26
CA ARG A 248 -30.08 -19.49 -12.24
C ARG A 248 -28.67 -19.87 -12.67
N LEU A 249 -28.39 -21.16 -12.64
CA LEU A 249 -27.20 -21.71 -13.27
C LEU A 249 -27.48 -21.85 -14.76
N MET A 250 -26.73 -21.15 -15.59
CA MET A 250 -26.87 -21.11 -17.04
C MET A 250 -25.63 -21.76 -17.68
N GLY A 251 -25.84 -22.57 -18.72
CA GLY A 251 -24.78 -23.24 -19.44
C GLY A 251 -24.69 -22.81 -20.90
N LEU A 252 -23.50 -22.45 -21.38
CA LEU A 252 -23.23 -22.23 -22.80
C LEU A 252 -23.21 -23.58 -23.54
N ARG A 253 -23.70 -23.59 -24.79
CA ARG A 253 -23.53 -24.74 -25.69
C ARG A 253 -22.13 -24.68 -26.31
N ARG A 254 -21.41 -25.81 -26.37
CA ARG A 254 -20.14 -25.91 -27.11
C ARG A 254 -20.35 -25.45 -28.56
N GLY A 255 -19.55 -24.50 -29.03
CA GLY A 255 -19.66 -23.91 -30.37
C GLY A 255 -20.57 -22.67 -30.48
N ALA A 256 -21.09 -22.14 -29.37
CA ALA A 256 -21.91 -20.92 -29.35
C ALA A 256 -21.15 -19.62 -29.68
N ILE A 257 -19.81 -19.68 -29.89
CA ILE A 257 -18.97 -18.54 -30.29
C ILE A 257 -19.48 -17.85 -31.56
N ALA A 258 -20.08 -18.61 -32.48
CA ALA A 258 -20.68 -18.04 -33.69
C ALA A 258 -21.80 -17.03 -33.38
N ASN A 259 -22.44 -17.13 -32.22
CA ASN A 259 -23.46 -16.18 -31.77
C ASN A 259 -22.86 -14.98 -31.01
N LEU A 260 -21.62 -15.07 -30.52
CA LEU A 260 -20.85 -13.93 -29.99
C LEU A 260 -20.50 -12.92 -31.10
N ARG A 261 -20.42 -13.38 -32.37
CA ARG A 261 -20.23 -12.54 -33.58
C ARG A 261 -21.25 -11.44 -33.78
N GLY A 262 -22.40 -11.51 -33.12
CA GLY A 262 -23.44 -10.47 -33.18
C GLY A 262 -23.57 -9.61 -31.92
N LEU A 263 -22.68 -9.77 -30.93
CA LEU A 263 -22.85 -9.22 -29.57
C LEU A 263 -21.72 -8.27 -29.11
N ALA A 264 -20.50 -8.44 -29.60
CA ALA A 264 -19.39 -7.51 -29.35
C ALA A 264 -19.52 -6.26 -30.24
N ARG A 265 -19.18 -5.07 -29.73
CA ARG A 265 -19.21 -3.81 -30.49
C ARG A 265 -18.09 -3.70 -31.54
N GLY A 266 -17.23 -4.69 -31.71
CA GLY A 266 -16.27 -4.71 -32.81
C GLY A 266 -15.87 -6.11 -33.23
N GLY A 267 -15.48 -6.25 -34.50
CA GLY A 267 -14.73 -7.41 -34.98
C GLY A 267 -13.42 -7.78 -34.23
N PRO A 268 -12.74 -6.88 -33.46
CA PRO A 268 -11.47 -7.19 -32.79
C PRO A 268 -11.53 -8.26 -31.68
N ASP A 269 -12.55 -8.26 -30.81
CA ASP A 269 -12.61 -9.18 -29.65
C ASP A 269 -12.64 -10.66 -30.08
N ILE A 270 -13.33 -10.95 -31.19
CA ILE A 270 -13.46 -12.32 -31.71
C ILE A 270 -12.16 -12.77 -32.37
N ALA A 271 -11.41 -11.84 -32.96
CA ALA A 271 -10.07 -12.11 -33.47
C ALA A 271 -9.13 -12.52 -32.32
N LYS A 272 -9.24 -11.88 -31.14
CA LYS A 272 -8.48 -12.29 -29.93
C LYS A 272 -8.83 -13.75 -29.53
N GLY A 273 -10.12 -14.13 -29.55
CA GLY A 273 -10.52 -15.53 -29.29
C GLY A 273 -9.98 -16.57 -30.29
N GLU A 274 -9.67 -16.17 -31.53
CA GLU A 274 -9.02 -17.03 -32.54
C GLU A 274 -7.50 -17.17 -32.32
N GLN A 275 -6.88 -16.23 -31.62
CA GLN A 275 -5.46 -16.26 -31.21
C GLN A 275 -5.21 -17.14 -29.96
N ILE A 276 -6.26 -17.61 -29.27
CA ILE A 276 -6.16 -18.52 -28.13
C ILE A 276 -6.09 -19.97 -28.61
N SER A 277 -4.90 -20.55 -28.51
CA SER A 277 -4.63 -21.93 -28.95
C SER A 277 -5.07 -22.99 -27.94
N ASP A 278 -5.02 -22.67 -26.63
CA ASP A 278 -5.35 -23.61 -25.56
C ASP A 278 -6.88 -23.78 -25.42
N PRO A 279 -7.43 -25.01 -25.55
CA PRO A 279 -8.88 -25.23 -25.48
C PRO A 279 -9.52 -24.91 -24.12
N GLN A 280 -8.79 -25.07 -23.02
CA GLN A 280 -9.27 -24.74 -21.67
C GLN A 280 -9.26 -23.24 -21.45
N LEU A 281 -8.17 -22.57 -21.83
CA LEU A 281 -8.07 -21.11 -21.77
C LEU A 281 -9.13 -20.45 -22.65
N ARG A 282 -9.36 -20.99 -23.84
CA ARG A 282 -10.43 -20.54 -24.74
C ARG A 282 -11.82 -20.73 -24.13
N ALA A 283 -12.07 -21.87 -23.47
CA ALA A 283 -13.33 -22.11 -22.79
C ALA A 283 -13.56 -21.13 -21.62
N ARG A 284 -12.49 -20.78 -20.89
CA ARG A 284 -12.52 -19.72 -19.87
C ARG A 284 -12.86 -18.37 -20.50
N TRP A 285 -12.18 -18.00 -21.58
CA TRP A 285 -12.39 -16.75 -22.31
C TRP A 285 -13.84 -16.61 -22.78
N GLU A 286 -14.38 -17.65 -23.43
CA GLU A 286 -15.79 -17.70 -23.87
C GLU A 286 -16.77 -17.51 -22.70
N THR A 287 -16.44 -18.07 -21.53
CA THR A 287 -17.30 -17.99 -20.34
C THR A 287 -17.28 -16.58 -19.77
N LEU A 288 -16.10 -15.97 -19.63
CA LEU A 288 -15.94 -14.62 -19.08
C LEU A 288 -16.50 -13.55 -20.03
N LEU A 289 -16.27 -13.66 -21.34
CA LEU A 289 -16.85 -12.76 -22.33
C LEU A 289 -18.39 -12.84 -22.35
N ALA A 290 -18.96 -14.05 -22.17
CA ALA A 290 -20.40 -14.20 -22.04
C ALA A 290 -20.94 -13.56 -20.75
N VAL A 291 -20.22 -13.67 -19.63
CA VAL A 291 -20.57 -12.97 -18.38
C VAL A 291 -20.54 -11.45 -18.59
N LYS A 292 -19.49 -10.93 -19.23
CA LYS A 292 -19.33 -9.50 -19.58
C LYS A 292 -20.51 -9.00 -20.43
N ALA A 293 -20.88 -9.73 -21.47
CA ALA A 293 -22.06 -9.42 -22.29
C ALA A 293 -23.38 -9.47 -21.50
N LEU A 294 -23.55 -10.44 -20.60
CA LEU A 294 -24.75 -10.55 -19.75
C LEU A 294 -24.90 -9.37 -18.79
N ARG A 295 -23.80 -8.84 -18.26
CA ARG A 295 -23.82 -7.66 -17.37
C ARG A 295 -24.34 -6.41 -18.07
N GLY A 296 -24.12 -6.29 -19.39
CA GLY A 296 -24.67 -5.21 -20.22
C GLY A 296 -26.18 -5.34 -20.54
N ASP A 297 -26.86 -6.43 -20.19
CA ASP A 297 -28.31 -6.57 -20.40
C ASP A 297 -29.07 -5.90 -19.25
N PRO A 298 -29.89 -4.86 -19.49
CA PRO A 298 -30.58 -4.12 -18.42
C PRO A 298 -31.57 -4.99 -17.62
N ARG A 299 -31.99 -6.16 -18.13
CA ARG A 299 -32.86 -7.10 -17.42
C ARG A 299 -32.12 -7.94 -16.37
N ILE A 300 -30.80 -8.03 -16.46
CA ILE A 300 -29.97 -8.80 -15.57
C ILE A 300 -29.58 -7.91 -14.38
N GLU A 301 -29.75 -8.45 -13.19
CA GLU A 301 -29.37 -7.80 -11.94
C GLU A 301 -27.89 -8.01 -11.69
N TYR A 302 -27.41 -9.25 -11.85
CA TYR A 302 -26.00 -9.59 -11.92
C TYR A 302 -25.78 -10.90 -12.70
N ALA A 303 -24.58 -11.03 -13.25
CA ALA A 303 -24.07 -12.27 -13.84
C ALA A 303 -22.62 -12.48 -13.38
N GLU A 304 -22.30 -13.73 -13.04
CA GLU A 304 -20.98 -14.13 -12.55
C GLU A 304 -20.60 -15.54 -13.06
N PRO A 305 -19.32 -15.92 -13.04
CA PRO A 305 -18.88 -17.29 -13.30
C PRO A 305 -19.31 -18.25 -12.18
N ASN A 306 -19.38 -19.55 -12.47
CA ASN A 306 -19.58 -20.58 -11.44
C ASN A 306 -18.23 -21.08 -10.89
N TYR A 307 -17.85 -20.67 -9.68
CA TYR A 307 -16.55 -20.98 -9.06
C TYR A 307 -16.47 -22.33 -8.33
N ARG A 308 -15.26 -22.89 -8.16
CA ARG A 308 -14.95 -24.06 -7.30
C ARG A 308 -14.27 -23.63 -5.99
N VAL A 309 -14.52 -24.34 -4.88
CA VAL A 309 -14.05 -23.97 -3.51
C VAL A 309 -13.34 -25.11 -2.74
N ARG A 310 -12.43 -24.80 -1.79
CA ARG A 310 -11.64 -25.71 -0.89
C ARG A 310 -11.43 -25.07 0.53
N ALA A 311 -10.87 -25.77 1.54
CA ALA A 311 -10.70 -25.30 2.94
C ALA A 311 -9.22 -25.17 3.40
N LEU A 312 -8.82 -24.07 4.09
CA LEU A 312 -7.49 -23.76 4.72
C LEU A 312 -7.61 -22.74 5.89
N ALA A 313 -6.64 -22.67 6.82
CA ALA A 313 -6.63 -21.83 8.06
C ALA A 313 -5.54 -20.71 8.08
N THR A 314 -5.28 -20.07 6.94
CA THR A 314 -4.54 -18.80 6.88
C THR A 314 -5.52 -17.65 7.12
N PRO A 315 -5.17 -16.58 7.87
CA PRO A 315 -6.04 -15.42 8.00
C PRO A 315 -6.45 -14.90 6.62
N ASN A 316 -7.74 -14.62 6.45
CA ASN A 316 -8.32 -14.24 5.15
C ASN A 316 -8.40 -12.72 4.96
N ASP A 317 -7.65 -11.99 5.79
CA ASP A 317 -7.60 -10.54 5.90
C ASP A 317 -6.76 -9.92 4.77
N GLU A 318 -7.19 -8.78 4.23
CA GLU A 318 -6.72 -8.27 2.94
C GLU A 318 -5.23 -7.84 2.95
N GLY A 319 -4.80 -7.32 4.10
CA GLY A 319 -3.46 -6.83 4.40
C GLY A 319 -2.51 -7.88 4.97
N TYR A 320 -2.98 -9.09 5.31
CA TYR A 320 -2.13 -10.15 5.92
C TYR A 320 -0.89 -10.48 5.08
N ARG A 321 -1.00 -10.43 3.75
CA ARG A 321 0.13 -10.71 2.84
C ARG A 321 1.29 -9.71 2.95
N PHE A 322 1.05 -8.50 3.43
CA PHE A 322 2.06 -7.45 3.61
C PHE A 322 2.70 -7.51 5.00
N GLN A 323 2.23 -8.42 5.87
CA GLN A 323 2.75 -8.60 7.22
C GLN A 323 3.95 -9.57 7.21
N TRP A 324 5.04 -9.20 6.50
CA TRP A 324 6.28 -9.98 6.34
C TRP A 324 6.87 -10.44 7.69
N HIS A 325 6.60 -9.68 8.74
CA HIS A 325 7.05 -9.93 10.11
C HIS A 325 6.48 -11.22 10.73
N TYR A 326 5.39 -11.79 10.20
CA TYR A 326 4.76 -13.00 10.75
C TYR A 326 5.45 -14.32 10.38
N PRO A 327 5.79 -14.60 9.11
CA PRO A 327 6.67 -15.71 8.79
C PRO A 327 8.02 -15.66 9.50
N LEU A 328 8.58 -14.46 9.69
CA LEU A 328 9.90 -14.27 10.31
C LEU A 328 9.98 -14.88 11.72
N ILE A 329 8.91 -14.72 12.51
CA ILE A 329 8.77 -15.25 13.88
C ILE A 329 8.03 -16.59 13.95
N ASP A 330 7.78 -17.25 12.82
CA ASP A 330 7.06 -18.53 12.74
C ASP A 330 5.63 -18.51 13.31
N LEU A 331 4.96 -17.37 13.14
CA LEU A 331 3.60 -17.17 13.66
C LEU A 331 2.54 -18.05 12.99
N PRO A 332 2.56 -18.29 11.66
CA PRO A 332 1.55 -19.15 11.04
C PRO A 332 1.51 -20.56 11.62
N ALA A 333 2.67 -21.14 11.94
CA ALA A 333 2.75 -22.45 12.60
C ALA A 333 2.20 -22.42 14.04
N ALA A 334 2.32 -21.29 14.74
CA ALA A 334 1.73 -21.10 16.06
C ALA A 334 0.19 -21.07 16.00
N TRP A 335 -0.39 -20.47 14.96
CA TRP A 335 -1.84 -20.40 14.78
C TRP A 335 -2.52 -21.75 14.53
N ASP A 336 -1.78 -22.73 14.02
CA ASP A 336 -2.27 -24.12 13.95
C ASP A 336 -2.52 -24.72 15.35
N ASN A 337 -1.93 -24.15 16.40
CA ASN A 337 -2.10 -24.58 17.80
C ASN A 337 -3.10 -23.69 18.56
N THR A 338 -2.97 -22.37 18.42
CA THR A 338 -3.85 -21.40 19.06
C THR A 338 -3.80 -20.06 18.35
N THR A 339 -4.92 -19.36 18.31
CA THR A 339 -5.01 -17.98 17.79
C THR A 339 -5.12 -16.96 18.93
N GLY A 340 -5.03 -17.42 20.18
CA GLY A 340 -5.33 -16.63 21.38
C GLY A 340 -6.70 -16.96 21.98
N ALA A 341 -6.91 -16.58 23.22
CA ALA A 341 -8.17 -16.77 23.94
C ALA A 341 -8.68 -15.43 24.50
N PRO A 342 -10.00 -15.15 24.45
CA PRO A 342 -10.56 -13.88 24.90
C PRO A 342 -10.41 -13.65 26.40
N SER A 343 -10.03 -14.69 27.15
CA SER A 343 -9.68 -14.60 28.56
C SER A 343 -8.29 -14.02 28.82
N VAL A 344 -7.43 -13.92 27.82
CA VAL A 344 -6.08 -13.34 27.96
C VAL A 344 -6.14 -11.88 27.54
N ILE A 345 -5.79 -10.99 28.48
CA ILE A 345 -5.85 -9.53 28.28
C ILE A 345 -4.42 -8.98 28.22
N VAL A 346 -4.13 -8.20 27.18
CA VAL A 346 -2.89 -7.44 27.00
C VAL A 346 -3.20 -5.96 27.18
N ALA A 347 -2.65 -5.31 28.21
CA ALA A 347 -2.75 -3.88 28.36
C ALA A 347 -1.75 -3.17 27.44
N VAL A 348 -2.24 -2.26 26.60
CA VAL A 348 -1.41 -1.39 25.74
C VAL A 348 -1.42 -0.01 26.36
N ILE A 349 -0.29 0.39 26.97
CA ILE A 349 -0.13 1.70 27.59
C ILE A 349 0.57 2.62 26.61
N ASP A 350 -0.19 3.53 26.00
CA ASP A 350 0.24 4.28 24.81
C ASP A 350 -0.60 5.58 24.63
N THR A 351 -0.79 6.06 23.39
CA THR A 351 -1.59 7.27 23.07
C THR A 351 -3.10 7.10 23.15
N GLY A 352 -3.56 5.87 23.41
CA GLY A 352 -4.96 5.51 23.42
C GLY A 352 -5.30 4.53 22.30
N ILE A 353 -6.56 4.48 21.92
CA ILE A 353 -7.08 3.60 20.87
C ILE A 353 -8.06 4.36 19.99
N LEU A 354 -8.09 4.02 18.70
CA LEU A 354 -9.22 4.33 17.83
C LEU A 354 -10.25 3.19 17.97
N SER A 355 -11.13 3.26 18.97
CA SER A 355 -11.97 2.13 19.38
C SER A 355 -12.95 1.66 18.30
N ARG A 356 -13.27 2.56 17.35
CA ARG A 356 -14.19 2.32 16.23
C ARG A 356 -13.53 1.68 15.01
N HIS A 357 -12.21 1.51 15.03
CA HIS A 357 -11.49 0.84 13.95
C HIS A 357 -12.09 -0.55 13.69
N PRO A 358 -12.43 -0.90 12.43
CA PRO A 358 -13.16 -2.14 12.12
C PRO A 358 -12.44 -3.41 12.61
N ASP A 359 -11.11 -3.48 12.48
CA ASP A 359 -10.31 -4.60 12.99
C ASP A 359 -10.13 -4.65 14.51
N LEU A 360 -10.52 -3.59 15.23
CA LEU A 360 -10.47 -3.58 16.70
C LEU A 360 -11.85 -3.82 17.31
N GLN A 361 -12.91 -3.91 16.50
CA GLN A 361 -14.26 -4.16 17.00
C GLN A 361 -14.33 -5.52 17.72
N GLY A 362 -14.68 -5.47 19.00
CA GLY A 362 -14.77 -6.66 19.84
C GLY A 362 -13.42 -7.28 20.21
N GLN A 363 -12.30 -6.60 19.92
CA GLN A 363 -10.93 -7.03 20.27
C GLN A 363 -10.35 -6.30 21.49
N TRP A 364 -11.10 -5.39 22.10
CA TRP A 364 -10.69 -4.70 23.32
C TRP A 364 -11.71 -4.84 24.46
N VAL A 365 -11.26 -4.61 25.68
CA VAL A 365 -12.07 -4.50 26.93
C VAL A 365 -11.94 -3.09 27.49
N ASP A 366 -12.85 -2.69 28.38
CA ASP A 366 -12.85 -1.37 29.03
C ASP A 366 -11.44 -0.91 29.42
N GLY A 367 -11.05 0.24 28.86
CA GLY A 367 -9.78 0.90 29.10
C GLY A 367 -9.92 2.13 29.99
N TYR A 368 -8.92 2.99 29.98
CA TYR A 368 -8.89 4.19 30.80
C TYR A 368 -7.91 5.24 30.26
N ASP A 369 -8.18 6.52 30.48
CA ASP A 369 -7.24 7.62 30.27
C ASP A 369 -6.61 8.07 31.60
N PHE A 370 -5.29 8.10 31.65
CA PHE A 370 -4.48 8.51 32.80
C PHE A 370 -3.80 9.87 32.62
N ILE A 371 -4.00 10.56 31.50
CA ILE A 371 -3.43 11.89 31.26
C ILE A 371 -4.13 12.89 32.19
N ARG A 372 -3.38 13.40 33.17
CA ARG A 372 -3.95 14.33 34.17
C ARG A 372 -4.13 15.75 33.62
N ASN A 373 -3.25 16.19 32.73
CA ASN A 373 -3.30 17.53 32.17
C ASN A 373 -4.23 17.55 30.96
N SER A 374 -5.39 18.18 31.10
CA SER A 374 -6.40 18.27 30.03
C SER A 374 -5.91 18.96 28.77
N ASP A 375 -4.97 19.90 28.90
CA ASP A 375 -4.38 20.57 27.74
C ASP A 375 -3.49 19.61 26.93
N ASN A 376 -2.84 18.66 27.61
CA ASN A 376 -2.04 17.61 26.97
C ASN A 376 -2.92 16.46 26.43
N ALA A 377 -4.00 16.12 27.13
CA ALA A 377 -4.97 15.12 26.71
C ALA A 377 -5.72 15.56 25.44
N ALA A 378 -5.97 16.87 25.26
CA ALA A 378 -6.54 17.43 24.04
C ALA A 378 -7.93 16.88 23.63
N ASP A 379 -8.68 16.33 24.59
CA ASP A 379 -10.04 15.78 24.47
C ASP A 379 -11.08 16.53 25.34
N GLY A 380 -10.62 17.37 26.25
CA GLY A 380 -11.45 18.29 27.04
C GLY A 380 -11.59 17.92 28.52
N ASP A 381 -10.97 16.84 28.98
CA ASP A 381 -10.94 16.41 30.37
C ASP A 381 -9.56 15.84 30.77
N GLY A 382 -9.48 15.23 31.94
CA GLY A 382 -8.27 14.55 32.44
C GLY A 382 -8.66 13.12 32.80
N ILE A 383 -7.99 12.51 33.78
CA ILE A 383 -8.23 11.09 34.17
C ILE A 383 -9.71 10.66 34.17
N ASP A 384 -10.10 9.80 33.22
CA ASP A 384 -11.47 9.34 33.00
C ASP A 384 -11.52 7.97 32.26
N PRO A 385 -12.68 7.28 32.19
CA PRO A 385 -12.77 5.94 31.60
C PRO A 385 -12.80 5.91 30.06
N ASN A 386 -12.42 6.98 29.36
CA ASN A 386 -12.40 7.07 27.91
C ASN A 386 -10.98 7.01 27.33
N PRO A 387 -10.46 5.84 26.94
CA PRO A 387 -9.11 5.71 26.37
C PRO A 387 -9.00 6.13 24.90
N GLU A 388 -10.02 6.76 24.33
CA GLU A 388 -10.05 7.11 22.91
C GLU A 388 -8.92 8.10 22.58
N ASP A 389 -8.13 7.81 21.55
CA ASP A 389 -7.20 8.78 21.01
C ASP A 389 -7.99 9.80 20.17
N PRO A 390 -8.07 11.08 20.58
CA PRO A 390 -8.90 12.06 19.89
C PRO A 390 -8.41 12.41 18.49
N GLY A 391 -7.20 11.98 18.10
CA GLY A 391 -6.55 12.52 16.92
C GLY A 391 -5.97 13.90 17.25
N ALA A 392 -4.69 14.13 16.96
CA ALA A 392 -4.15 15.46 17.18
C ALA A 392 -4.63 16.45 16.11
N GLY A 393 -5.13 17.59 16.55
CA GLY A 393 -5.30 18.76 15.68
C GLY A 393 -3.95 19.36 15.26
N GLN A 394 -3.82 19.71 13.98
CA GLN A 394 -2.87 20.65 13.34
C GLN A 394 -1.34 20.47 13.59
N ASP A 395 -0.88 19.49 14.37
CA ASP A 395 0.54 19.30 14.70
C ASP A 395 1.06 17.91 14.27
N PRO A 396 1.84 17.83 13.17
CA PRO A 396 2.40 16.58 12.64
C PRO A 396 3.39 15.87 13.59
N ALA A 397 3.86 16.52 14.65
CA ALA A 397 4.81 15.94 15.61
C ALA A 397 4.15 15.15 16.75
N SER A 398 2.82 15.11 16.79
CA SER A 398 2.08 14.33 17.76
C SER A 398 2.02 12.87 17.33
N ASN A 399 2.44 11.94 18.19
CA ASN A 399 2.40 10.48 17.94
C ASN A 399 0.97 9.91 17.91
N SER A 400 -0.01 10.67 17.41
CA SER A 400 -1.42 10.28 17.43
C SER A 400 -1.65 8.94 16.73
N PHE A 401 -2.53 8.13 17.30
CA PHE A 401 -2.89 6.77 16.87
C PHE A 401 -1.78 5.71 16.94
N HIS A 402 -0.60 6.05 17.48
CA HIS A 402 0.45 5.07 17.75
C HIS A 402 -0.05 3.89 18.61
N GLY A 403 -0.87 4.16 19.64
CA GLY A 403 -1.50 3.13 20.45
C GLY A 403 -2.49 2.23 19.68
N THR A 404 -3.13 2.75 18.63
CA THR A 404 -3.96 1.97 17.70
C THR A 404 -3.10 0.98 16.93
N HIS A 405 -1.96 1.42 16.38
CA HIS A 405 -1.01 0.56 15.65
C HIS A 405 -0.46 -0.58 16.51
N VAL A 406 -0.05 -0.23 17.73
CA VAL A 406 0.42 -1.19 18.73
C VAL A 406 -0.70 -2.20 19.08
N SER A 407 -1.92 -1.72 19.31
CA SER A 407 -3.08 -2.58 19.63
C SER A 407 -3.43 -3.54 18.49
N GLY A 408 -3.39 -3.07 17.24
CA GLY A 408 -3.61 -3.91 16.07
C GLY A 408 -2.54 -4.99 15.91
N THR A 409 -1.27 -4.66 16.16
CA THR A 409 -0.17 -5.63 16.10
C THR A 409 -0.38 -6.76 17.12
N VAL A 410 -0.91 -6.43 18.30
CA VAL A 410 -1.23 -7.42 19.35
C VAL A 410 -2.45 -8.28 18.97
N ALA A 411 -3.60 -7.67 18.65
CA ALA A 411 -4.88 -8.38 18.59
C ALA A 411 -5.90 -7.83 17.57
N ALA A 412 -5.48 -7.22 16.46
CA ALA A 412 -6.40 -6.97 15.35
C ALA A 412 -7.14 -8.27 14.98
N ALA A 413 -8.43 -8.14 14.67
CA ALA A 413 -9.30 -9.27 14.38
C ALA A 413 -8.84 -9.97 13.10
N GLY A 414 -8.44 -11.23 13.23
CA GLY A 414 -8.10 -12.08 12.10
C GLY A 414 -9.31 -12.87 11.61
N ASN A 415 -9.24 -13.32 10.36
CA ASN A 415 -10.29 -14.05 9.65
C ASN A 415 -11.61 -13.28 9.48
N ASN A 416 -11.58 -11.95 9.52
CA ASN A 416 -12.75 -11.10 9.33
C ASN A 416 -12.87 -10.56 7.89
N ARG A 417 -11.86 -10.80 7.04
CA ARG A 417 -11.73 -10.30 5.65
C ARG A 417 -11.56 -8.78 5.55
N VAL A 418 -11.06 -8.14 6.60
CA VAL A 418 -10.84 -6.70 6.67
C VAL A 418 -9.40 -6.50 7.11
N GLY A 419 -8.72 -5.52 6.50
CA GLY A 419 -7.46 -5.01 7.04
C GLY A 419 -6.41 -6.07 7.36
N VAL A 420 -5.98 -6.12 8.62
CA VAL A 420 -4.82 -6.88 9.11
C VAL A 420 -5.21 -7.90 10.17
N ALA A 421 -4.38 -8.91 10.39
CA ALA A 421 -4.50 -9.79 11.55
C ALA A 421 -3.52 -9.34 12.63
N GLY A 422 -3.88 -9.49 13.91
CA GLY A 422 -2.95 -9.33 15.03
C GLY A 422 -2.26 -10.63 15.40
N VAL A 423 -1.17 -10.56 16.18
CA VAL A 423 -0.40 -11.74 16.60
C VAL A 423 -1.26 -12.76 17.35
N ALA A 424 -2.10 -12.28 18.27
CA ALA A 424 -3.04 -13.07 19.04
C ALA A 424 -4.48 -12.58 18.79
N TYR A 425 -4.98 -12.76 17.57
CA TYR A 425 -6.30 -12.27 17.15
C TYR A 425 -7.53 -12.86 17.87
N GLY A 426 -7.32 -13.83 18.78
CA GLY A 426 -8.30 -14.32 19.73
C GLY A 426 -8.22 -13.68 21.13
N ALA A 427 -7.15 -12.95 21.47
CA ALA A 427 -6.95 -12.27 22.75
C ALA A 427 -7.74 -10.95 22.86
N ARG A 428 -7.61 -10.21 23.96
CA ARG A 428 -8.20 -8.87 24.11
C ARG A 428 -7.15 -7.84 24.50
N VAL A 429 -7.27 -6.63 23.97
CA VAL A 429 -6.47 -5.47 24.38
C VAL A 429 -7.21 -4.67 25.47
N MET A 430 -6.49 -4.20 26.48
CA MET A 430 -6.95 -3.17 27.41
C MET A 430 -6.21 -1.87 27.04
N PRO A 431 -6.85 -0.93 26.33
CA PRO A 431 -6.21 0.30 25.90
C PRO A 431 -6.11 1.26 27.08
N LEU A 432 -4.90 1.69 27.43
CA LEU A 432 -4.64 2.62 28.52
C LEU A 432 -3.88 3.83 27.99
N ARG A 433 -4.58 4.96 27.93
CA ARG A 433 -4.02 6.19 27.39
C ARG A 433 -3.17 6.88 28.46
N ALA A 434 -1.90 7.12 28.15
CA ALA A 434 -0.93 7.77 29.03
C ALA A 434 -0.01 8.76 28.30
N LEU A 435 -0.13 8.84 26.97
CA LEU A 435 0.64 9.73 26.10
C LEU A 435 -0.32 10.67 25.36
N GLY A 436 -0.19 11.97 25.59
CA GLY A 436 -0.97 13.01 24.93
C GLY A 436 -0.20 13.71 23.81
N ARG A 437 -0.63 14.93 23.44
CA ARG A 437 0.00 15.74 22.39
C ARG A 437 1.50 15.99 22.63
N ASP A 438 1.87 16.28 23.86
CA ASP A 438 3.25 16.57 24.29
C ASP A 438 3.98 15.32 24.79
N GLY A 439 3.46 14.12 24.51
CA GLY A 439 3.88 12.86 25.11
C GLY A 439 3.24 12.63 26.49
N GLY A 440 3.89 11.82 27.32
CA GLY A 440 3.36 11.43 28.64
C GLY A 440 4.35 11.64 29.77
N THR A 441 3.84 11.60 31.00
CA THR A 441 4.68 11.68 32.20
C THR A 441 4.94 10.29 32.77
N SER A 442 6.12 10.07 33.36
CA SER A 442 6.43 8.79 34.02
C SER A 442 5.42 8.43 35.12
N TYR A 443 4.85 9.43 35.79
CA TYR A 443 3.85 9.21 36.82
C TYR A 443 2.50 8.75 36.24
N ASP A 444 2.04 9.33 35.14
CA ASP A 444 0.78 8.92 34.50
C ASP A 444 0.90 7.51 33.88
N VAL A 445 2.06 7.19 33.29
CA VAL A 445 2.41 5.82 32.87
C VAL A 445 2.40 4.86 34.06
N ASP A 446 2.99 5.23 35.21
CA ASP A 446 2.95 4.41 36.42
C ASP A 446 1.51 4.20 36.93
N GLN A 447 0.59 5.16 36.75
CA GLN A 447 -0.83 4.97 37.09
C GLN A 447 -1.53 3.99 36.14
N ALA A 448 -1.25 4.06 34.84
CA ALA A 448 -1.74 3.10 33.86
C ALA A 448 -1.23 1.68 34.16
N ILE A 449 0.05 1.53 34.50
CA ILE A 449 0.65 0.25 34.92
C ILE A 449 -0.07 -0.31 36.16
N ARG A 450 -0.36 0.54 37.15
CA ARG A 450 -1.12 0.13 38.34
C ARG A 450 -2.51 -0.36 37.98
N PHE A 451 -3.24 0.38 37.15
CA PHE A 451 -4.58 -0.01 36.71
C PHE A 451 -4.56 -1.36 35.97
N ALA A 452 -3.68 -1.53 34.99
CA ALA A 452 -3.52 -2.79 34.26
C ALA A 452 -3.30 -3.99 35.19
N ALA A 453 -2.49 -3.82 36.25
CA ALA A 453 -2.20 -4.86 37.22
C ALA A 453 -3.28 -5.05 38.31
N GLY A 454 -4.35 -4.24 38.32
CA GLY A 454 -5.37 -4.26 39.36
C GLY A 454 -4.90 -3.70 40.70
N LEU A 455 -3.91 -2.81 40.69
CA LEU A 455 -3.39 -2.09 41.85
C LEU A 455 -4.06 -0.74 42.01
N ASN A 456 -4.11 -0.25 43.26
CA ASN A 456 -4.62 1.09 43.55
C ASN A 456 -3.86 2.16 42.75
N ASN A 457 -4.64 3.05 42.15
CA ASN A 457 -4.20 4.11 41.25
C ASN A 457 -5.10 5.36 41.40
N ASP A 458 -4.70 6.46 40.78
CA ASP A 458 -5.35 7.76 40.93
C ASP A 458 -6.75 7.89 40.31
N SER A 459 -7.17 6.97 39.42
CA SER A 459 -8.56 6.96 38.92
C SER A 459 -9.58 6.64 40.02
N GLY A 460 -9.13 6.03 41.12
CA GLY A 460 -10.01 5.52 42.18
C GLY A 460 -10.82 4.28 41.76
N THR A 461 -10.57 3.73 40.57
CA THR A 461 -11.22 2.53 40.03
C THR A 461 -10.19 1.44 39.69
N LEU A 462 -10.67 0.21 39.57
CA LEU A 462 -9.88 -0.96 39.15
C LEU A 462 -10.59 -1.62 37.97
N PRO A 463 -9.84 -2.24 37.03
CA PRO A 463 -10.46 -2.96 35.94
C PRO A 463 -11.24 -4.17 36.46
N ALA A 464 -12.26 -4.58 35.72
CA ALA A 464 -13.03 -5.80 36.05
C ALA A 464 -12.16 -7.06 36.07
N ARG A 465 -11.11 -7.07 35.25
CA ARG A 465 -10.07 -8.10 35.20
C ARG A 465 -8.73 -7.44 34.93
N SER A 466 -7.70 -7.78 35.71
CA SER A 466 -6.33 -7.36 35.44
C SER A 466 -5.84 -7.92 34.10
N ALA A 467 -4.92 -7.21 33.47
CA ALA A 467 -4.17 -7.70 32.32
C ALA A 467 -3.16 -8.76 32.75
N GLU A 468 -2.91 -9.73 31.86
CA GLU A 468 -1.88 -10.76 32.05
C GLU A 468 -0.51 -10.28 31.52
N ILE A 469 -0.54 -9.39 30.52
CA ILE A 469 0.63 -8.79 29.87
C ILE A 469 0.43 -7.27 29.77
N ILE A 470 1.49 -6.50 29.99
CA ILE A 470 1.56 -5.05 29.74
C ILE A 470 2.58 -4.80 28.64
N ASN A 471 2.17 -4.10 27.58
CA ASN A 471 3.04 -3.60 26.52
C ASN A 471 3.27 -2.09 26.69
N LEU A 472 4.55 -1.69 26.69
CA LEU A 472 5.03 -0.30 26.79
C LEU A 472 5.87 0.04 25.55
N SER A 473 5.22 0.50 24.49
CA SER A 473 5.90 0.95 23.25
C SER A 473 6.35 2.41 23.35
N LEU A 474 6.98 2.76 24.48
CA LEU A 474 7.37 4.12 24.86
C LEU A 474 8.70 4.12 25.60
N GLY A 475 9.35 5.28 25.69
CA GLY A 475 10.55 5.43 26.50
C GLY A 475 11.15 6.84 26.47
N GLY A 476 12.30 6.99 27.14
CA GLY A 476 13.10 8.23 27.10
C GLY A 476 13.27 8.94 28.44
N ALA A 477 12.65 8.46 29.51
CA ALA A 477 12.85 8.98 30.86
C ALA A 477 14.14 8.40 31.51
N PRO A 478 14.75 9.10 32.50
CA PRO A 478 15.81 8.53 33.33
C PRO A 478 15.26 7.50 34.33
N PHE A 479 16.15 6.74 34.98
CA PHE A 479 15.80 5.80 36.04
C PHE A 479 14.97 6.46 37.16
N SER A 480 13.91 5.78 37.58
CA SER A 480 13.05 6.13 38.69
C SER A 480 12.95 4.95 39.66
N GLN A 481 13.33 5.19 40.92
CA GLN A 481 13.16 4.21 41.99
C GLN A 481 11.69 3.82 42.19
N ALA A 482 10.77 4.79 42.00
CA ALA A 482 9.34 4.55 42.17
C ALA A 482 8.80 3.57 41.11
N SER A 483 9.21 3.75 39.85
CA SER A 483 8.78 2.88 38.75
C SER A 483 9.40 1.48 38.89
N GLN A 484 10.65 1.36 39.32
CA GLN A 484 11.27 0.05 39.63
C GLN A 484 10.54 -0.69 40.77
N GLU A 485 10.11 0.03 41.81
CA GLU A 485 9.31 -0.54 42.90
C GLU A 485 7.92 -0.98 42.46
N LEU A 486 7.30 -0.24 41.54
CA LEU A 486 6.02 -0.59 40.95
C LEU A 486 6.15 -1.85 40.07
N LEU A 487 7.12 -1.90 39.17
CA LEU A 487 7.33 -3.05 38.28
C LEU A 487 7.58 -4.35 39.05
N ARG A 488 8.25 -4.28 40.21
CA ARG A 488 8.37 -5.43 41.14
C ARG A 488 7.01 -5.88 41.69
N GLN A 489 6.11 -4.96 42.02
CA GLN A 489 4.75 -5.28 42.48
C GLN A 489 3.92 -5.90 41.35
N VAL A 490 3.99 -5.33 40.15
CA VAL A 490 3.30 -5.84 38.95
C VAL A 490 3.70 -7.27 38.64
N ARG A 491 5.01 -7.57 38.65
CA ARG A 491 5.49 -8.96 38.48
C ARG A 491 5.03 -9.89 39.59
N SER A 492 5.02 -9.43 40.84
CA SER A 492 4.53 -10.24 41.96
C SER A 492 3.03 -10.56 41.87
N ALA A 493 2.28 -9.73 41.14
CA ALA A 493 0.87 -9.97 40.80
C ALA A 493 0.70 -10.94 39.61
N GLY A 494 1.80 -11.47 39.04
CA GLY A 494 1.79 -12.42 37.93
C GLY A 494 1.76 -11.77 36.55
N VAL A 495 1.85 -10.44 36.46
CA VAL A 495 1.75 -9.70 35.21
C VAL A 495 3.11 -9.60 34.53
N MET A 496 3.18 -9.96 33.26
CA MET A 496 4.37 -9.83 32.43
C MET A 496 4.46 -8.41 31.85
N VAL A 497 5.66 -7.84 31.76
CA VAL A 497 5.86 -6.49 31.24
C VAL A 497 6.86 -6.53 30.10
N VAL A 498 6.49 -5.97 28.96
CA VAL A 498 7.27 -5.89 27.72
C VAL A 498 7.44 -4.42 27.34
N ALA A 499 8.66 -4.01 26.97
CA ALA A 499 8.91 -2.62 26.57
C ALA A 499 9.90 -2.51 25.40
N ALA A 500 9.70 -1.45 24.60
CA ALA A 500 10.57 -1.10 23.48
C ALA A 500 11.94 -0.61 23.95
N ALA A 501 13.02 -1.10 23.33
CA ALA A 501 14.39 -0.73 23.72
C ALA A 501 14.76 0.75 23.47
N GLY A 502 14.08 1.42 22.55
CA GLY A 502 14.35 2.80 22.12
C GLY A 502 14.99 2.89 20.73
N ASN A 503 14.90 4.07 20.12
CA ASN A 503 15.12 4.28 18.68
C ASN A 503 16.28 5.25 18.37
N GLU A 504 17.21 5.44 19.31
CA GLU A 504 18.31 6.41 19.18
C GLU A 504 19.62 5.79 18.65
N GLY A 505 19.65 4.49 18.37
CA GLY A 505 20.88 3.75 18.04
C GLY A 505 21.89 3.73 19.19
N SER A 506 21.42 3.92 20.42
CA SER A 506 22.22 4.01 21.64
C SER A 506 22.77 2.65 22.08
N ALA A 507 23.88 2.67 22.82
CA ALA A 507 24.48 1.49 23.44
C ALA A 507 23.81 1.06 24.77
N LEU A 508 22.72 1.73 25.15
CA LEU A 508 21.89 1.38 26.30
C LEU A 508 20.40 1.47 25.93
N PRO A 509 19.55 0.56 26.43
CA PRO A 509 18.11 0.69 26.27
C PRO A 509 17.53 1.83 27.11
N SER A 510 16.42 2.39 26.65
CA SER A 510 15.66 3.42 27.36
C SER A 510 14.87 2.84 28.53
N TYR A 511 14.48 3.67 29.51
CA TYR A 511 13.46 3.28 30.47
C TYR A 511 12.07 3.47 29.84
N PRO A 512 11.12 2.53 30.04
CA PRO A 512 11.12 1.47 31.05
C PRO A 512 11.78 0.14 30.67
N ALA A 513 12.27 -0.05 29.44
CA ALA A 513 12.88 -1.33 29.04
C ALA A 513 14.10 -1.74 29.88
N SER A 514 14.88 -0.78 30.38
CA SER A 514 16.04 -1.02 31.25
C SER A 514 15.71 -1.36 32.72
N TYR A 515 14.46 -1.48 33.13
CA TYR A 515 14.13 -1.85 34.52
C TYR A 515 14.20 -3.37 34.76
N ASP A 516 14.59 -3.76 35.98
CA ASP A 516 14.57 -5.17 36.37
C ASP A 516 13.15 -5.72 36.27
N GLY A 517 13.02 -6.83 35.53
CA GLY A 517 11.77 -7.53 35.35
C GLY A 517 10.88 -6.98 34.22
N VAL A 518 11.42 -6.14 33.34
CA VAL A 518 10.82 -5.81 32.05
C VAL A 518 11.53 -6.60 30.98
N ILE A 519 10.78 -7.16 30.02
CA ILE A 519 11.34 -7.80 28.83
C ILE A 519 11.65 -6.69 27.82
N ALA A 520 12.92 -6.36 27.64
CA ALA A 520 13.37 -5.33 26.72
C ALA A 520 13.51 -5.88 25.28
N VAL A 521 12.86 -5.21 24.33
CA VAL A 521 12.74 -5.70 22.94
C VAL A 521 13.48 -4.80 21.95
N ALA A 522 14.49 -5.36 21.28
CA ALA A 522 15.19 -4.76 20.16
C ALA A 522 14.46 -5.01 18.83
N ALA A 523 14.74 -4.17 17.81
CA ALA A 523 14.12 -4.26 16.49
C ALA A 523 15.04 -4.88 15.44
N VAL A 524 14.47 -5.78 14.61
CA VAL A 524 15.13 -6.32 13.41
C VAL A 524 14.39 -5.97 12.12
N ASP A 525 15.15 -5.95 11.02
CA ASP A 525 14.65 -5.87 9.64
C ASP A 525 14.24 -7.25 9.08
N ALA A 526 13.80 -7.27 7.83
CA ALA A 526 13.38 -8.48 7.12
C ALA A 526 14.50 -9.54 6.96
N GLN A 527 15.78 -9.18 7.09
CA GLN A 527 16.90 -10.16 7.12
C GLN A 527 17.43 -10.44 8.52
N ARG A 528 16.63 -10.21 9.58
CA ARG A 528 17.02 -10.48 10.98
C ARG A 528 18.18 -9.64 11.46
N ARG A 529 18.56 -8.59 10.72
CA ARG A 529 19.63 -7.69 11.15
C ARG A 529 19.01 -6.68 12.08
N ARG A 530 19.71 -6.38 13.18
CA ARG A 530 19.33 -5.28 14.06
C ARG A 530 19.27 -3.99 13.26
N THR A 531 18.16 -3.28 13.35
CA THR A 531 18.01 -2.00 12.66
C THR A 531 18.96 -0.96 13.23
N GLY A 532 19.35 0.02 12.40
CA GLY A 532 20.31 1.06 12.78
C GLY A 532 19.82 1.92 13.95
N TYR A 533 18.51 2.14 14.05
CA TYR A 533 17.88 2.92 15.11
C TYR A 533 17.71 2.14 16.42
N SER A 534 17.70 0.80 16.42
CA SER A 534 17.46 0.02 17.63
C SER A 534 18.57 0.22 18.66
N ASN A 535 18.20 0.59 19.88
CA ASN A 535 19.12 0.59 21.01
C ASN A 535 19.62 -0.83 21.32
N THR A 536 20.77 -0.88 22.00
CA THR A 536 21.47 -2.12 22.39
C THR A 536 21.95 -2.07 23.83
N GLY A 537 22.57 -3.16 24.27
CA GLY A 537 23.30 -3.23 25.52
C GLY A 537 22.89 -4.43 26.36
N PRO A 538 23.45 -4.56 27.58
CA PRO A 538 23.23 -5.71 28.45
C PRO A 538 21.79 -5.86 28.97
N GLY A 539 20.97 -4.80 28.81
CA GLY A 539 19.57 -4.81 29.18
C GLY A 539 18.62 -5.35 28.11
N ILE A 540 19.08 -5.71 26.90
CA ILE A 540 18.24 -6.31 25.86
C ILE A 540 17.96 -7.78 26.20
N ASP A 541 16.68 -8.19 26.19
CA ASP A 541 16.27 -9.57 26.46
C ASP A 541 15.95 -10.34 25.18
N LEU A 542 15.31 -9.70 24.21
CA LEU A 542 14.86 -10.32 22.96
C LEU A 542 14.93 -9.33 21.80
N ALA A 543 14.92 -9.87 20.59
CA ALA A 543 14.64 -9.13 19.37
C ALA A 543 13.30 -9.55 18.75
N ALA A 544 12.63 -8.62 18.08
CA ALA A 544 11.41 -8.87 17.32
C ALA A 544 11.33 -7.97 16.08
N PRO A 545 10.46 -8.28 15.10
CA PRO A 545 10.33 -7.48 13.89
C PRO A 545 9.92 -6.04 14.23
N GLY A 546 10.79 -5.09 13.87
CA GLY A 546 10.53 -3.66 14.04
C GLY A 546 10.53 -2.88 12.72
N GLY A 547 11.02 -3.49 11.64
CA GLY A 547 10.91 -2.97 10.27
C GLY A 547 11.84 -1.81 9.93
N ASP A 548 11.95 -1.53 8.64
CA ASP A 548 12.72 -0.42 8.09
C ASP A 548 11.98 0.15 6.86
N ASN A 549 11.34 1.31 7.03
CA ASN A 549 10.57 1.95 5.97
C ASN A 549 11.46 2.51 4.83
N GLY A 550 12.79 2.47 4.94
CA GLY A 550 13.71 2.96 3.92
C GLY A 550 14.10 1.93 2.86
N VAL A 551 13.63 0.69 2.98
CA VAL A 551 14.04 -0.44 2.14
C VAL A 551 12.85 -1.33 1.76
N ASP A 552 12.97 -1.97 0.59
CA ASP A 552 12.10 -3.07 0.15
C ASP A 552 13.00 -4.26 -0.19
N LEU A 553 13.25 -5.09 0.81
CA LEU A 553 14.17 -6.23 0.75
C LEU A 553 13.44 -7.51 0.36
N ASN A 554 12.12 -7.54 0.56
CA ASN A 554 11.27 -8.66 0.23
C ASN A 554 10.75 -8.59 -1.23
N GLY A 555 10.83 -7.42 -1.88
CA GLY A 555 10.51 -7.17 -3.27
C GLY A 555 9.01 -7.07 -3.58
N ASP A 556 8.17 -6.76 -2.59
CA ASP A 556 6.72 -6.69 -2.74
C ASP A 556 6.19 -5.34 -3.22
N GLY A 557 7.07 -4.35 -3.39
CA GLY A 557 6.74 -3.00 -3.83
C GLY A 557 6.30 -2.05 -2.71
N TYR A 558 6.39 -2.47 -1.43
CA TYR A 558 6.11 -1.66 -0.26
C TYR A 558 7.33 -1.57 0.67
N PRO A 559 7.43 -0.51 1.50
CA PRO A 559 8.46 -0.45 2.54
C PRO A 559 8.37 -1.61 3.53
N ASP A 560 9.52 -2.14 3.98
CA ASP A 560 9.62 -3.22 4.98
C ASP A 560 9.29 -2.74 6.43
N GLY A 561 8.27 -1.90 6.59
CA GLY A 561 7.69 -1.54 7.88
C GLY A 561 6.76 -2.62 8.44
N VAL A 562 6.38 -2.49 9.71
CA VAL A 562 5.32 -3.32 10.31
C VAL A 562 3.96 -2.72 9.96
N LEU A 563 3.14 -3.48 9.24
CA LEU A 563 1.78 -3.08 8.86
C LEU A 563 0.79 -3.40 9.99
N SER A 564 0.02 -2.39 10.43
CA SER A 564 -1.05 -2.54 11.42
C SER A 564 -2.15 -1.48 11.26
N THR A 565 -3.19 -1.56 12.10
CA THR A 565 -4.31 -0.61 12.21
C THR A 565 -3.85 0.79 12.60
N ASP A 566 -4.47 1.84 12.07
CA ASP A 566 -4.07 3.22 12.38
C ASP A 566 -5.26 4.20 12.27
N GLY A 567 -5.03 5.48 12.55
CA GLY A 567 -5.99 6.56 12.29
C GLY A 567 -5.50 7.51 11.18
N LEU A 568 -6.45 8.07 10.43
CA LEU A 568 -6.17 9.05 9.36
C LEU A 568 -6.42 10.50 9.82
N GLY A 569 -6.73 10.71 11.10
CA GLY A 569 -7.15 12.00 11.66
C GLY A 569 -8.69 12.12 11.78
N ASN A 570 -9.16 13.03 12.64
CA ASN A 570 -10.59 13.30 12.86
C ASN A 570 -11.47 12.07 13.22
N GLY A 571 -10.87 11.02 13.77
CA GLY A 571 -11.56 9.75 14.09
C GLY A 571 -11.77 8.81 12.89
N GLU A 572 -11.16 9.10 11.74
CA GLU A 572 -11.09 8.18 10.60
C GLU A 572 -10.04 7.09 10.85
N TYR A 573 -10.28 5.88 10.34
CA TYR A 573 -9.41 4.72 10.49
C TYR A 573 -8.66 4.41 9.19
N GLY A 574 -7.48 3.80 9.32
CA GLY A 574 -6.63 3.38 8.20
C GLY A 574 -5.67 2.27 8.61
N TYR A 575 -4.68 1.99 7.75
CA TYR A 575 -3.60 1.05 8.02
C TYR A 575 -2.29 1.67 7.54
N THR A 576 -1.21 1.51 8.31
CA THR A 576 0.09 2.10 7.94
C THR A 576 1.25 1.17 8.24
N PHE A 577 2.34 1.34 7.47
CA PHE A 577 3.64 0.74 7.73
C PHE A 577 4.42 1.62 8.69
N ALA A 578 4.71 1.11 9.88
CA ALA A 578 5.52 1.82 10.88
C ALA A 578 6.81 1.06 11.18
N SER A 579 7.89 1.79 11.45
CA SER A 579 9.17 1.22 11.84
C SER A 579 9.59 1.70 13.23
N GLY A 580 10.03 0.79 14.10
CA GLY A 580 10.53 1.14 15.42
C GLY A 580 10.58 -0.05 16.40
N THR A 581 11.32 0.11 17.49
CA THR A 581 11.24 -0.82 18.64
C THR A 581 9.84 -0.83 19.26
N SER A 582 9.08 0.25 19.07
CA SER A 582 7.64 0.34 19.40
C SER A 582 6.76 -0.64 18.63
N MET A 583 7.18 -1.11 17.45
CA MET A 583 6.50 -2.13 16.65
C MET A 583 7.05 -3.55 16.97
N ALA A 584 8.27 -3.65 17.48
CA ALA A 584 8.86 -4.91 17.94
C ALA A 584 8.25 -5.40 19.26
N ALA A 585 8.07 -4.52 20.26
CA ALA A 585 7.47 -4.86 21.55
C ALA A 585 6.09 -5.56 21.47
N PRO A 586 5.11 -5.08 20.68
CA PRO A 586 3.79 -5.73 20.61
C PRO A 586 3.82 -7.12 19.98
N HIS A 587 4.82 -7.45 19.15
CA HIS A 587 4.99 -8.83 18.69
C HIS A 587 5.28 -9.78 19.84
N VAL A 588 6.19 -9.40 20.75
CA VAL A 588 6.52 -10.20 21.94
C VAL A 588 5.30 -10.28 22.87
N ALA A 589 4.61 -9.16 23.11
CA ALA A 589 3.40 -9.15 23.94
C ALA A 589 2.30 -10.09 23.37
N GLY A 590 2.10 -10.08 22.06
CA GLY A 590 1.17 -11.00 21.38
C GLY A 590 1.59 -12.47 21.50
N VAL A 591 2.87 -12.80 21.34
CA VAL A 591 3.37 -14.18 21.52
C VAL A 591 3.15 -14.65 22.96
N LEU A 592 3.40 -13.81 23.97
CA LEU A 592 3.10 -14.13 25.37
C LEU A 592 1.59 -14.36 25.59
N ALA A 593 0.72 -13.64 24.87
CA ALA A 593 -0.72 -13.87 24.91
C ALA A 593 -1.11 -15.24 24.32
N LEU A 594 -0.48 -15.68 23.23
CA LEU A 594 -0.64 -17.03 22.68
C LEU A 594 -0.19 -18.09 23.70
N MET A 595 0.95 -17.90 24.35
CA MET A 595 1.46 -18.79 25.40
C MET A 595 0.47 -18.93 26.57
N LYS A 596 -0.05 -17.81 27.09
CA LYS A 596 -1.06 -17.81 28.17
C LYS A 596 -2.38 -18.45 27.74
N SER A 597 -2.70 -18.42 26.46
CA SER A 597 -3.94 -19.03 25.93
C SER A 597 -3.91 -20.56 25.98
N VAL A 598 -2.72 -21.16 25.84
CA VAL A 598 -2.54 -22.62 25.96
C VAL A 598 -2.10 -23.06 27.36
N ASN A 599 -1.52 -22.15 28.15
CA ASN A 599 -1.16 -22.38 29.55
C ASN A 599 -1.50 -21.16 30.42
N PRO A 600 -2.73 -21.08 30.96
CA PRO A 600 -3.16 -19.94 31.77
C PRO A 600 -2.37 -19.73 33.08
N GLU A 601 -1.72 -20.78 33.61
CA GLU A 601 -0.96 -20.73 34.87
C GLU A 601 0.49 -20.23 34.70
N LEU A 602 0.90 -19.92 33.47
CA LEU A 602 2.25 -19.45 33.18
C LEU A 602 2.55 -18.13 33.93
N THR A 603 3.65 -18.11 34.69
CA THR A 603 4.09 -16.95 35.48
C THR A 603 5.26 -16.19 34.84
N PRO A 604 5.55 -14.94 35.24
CA PRO A 604 6.73 -14.21 34.77
C PRO A 604 8.04 -14.97 35.01
N GLN A 605 8.18 -15.66 36.15
CA GLN A 605 9.36 -16.48 36.44
C GLN A 605 9.51 -17.67 35.48
N ASP A 606 8.41 -18.29 35.07
CA ASP A 606 8.45 -19.39 34.10
C ASP A 606 8.93 -18.89 32.74
N VAL A 607 8.44 -17.73 32.29
CA VAL A 607 8.87 -17.10 31.05
C VAL A 607 10.35 -16.73 31.10
N ASP A 608 10.82 -16.09 32.18
CA ASP A 608 12.26 -15.81 32.36
C ASP A 608 13.08 -17.11 32.24
N GLY A 609 12.62 -18.19 32.88
CA GLY A 609 13.29 -19.48 32.84
C GLY A 609 13.33 -20.09 31.43
N LEU A 610 12.22 -20.03 30.69
CA LEU A 610 12.13 -20.51 29.31
C LEU A 610 13.01 -19.66 28.37
N LEU A 611 13.04 -18.35 28.57
CA LEU A 611 13.86 -17.43 27.82
C LEU A 611 15.36 -17.71 28.00
N VAL A 612 15.82 -17.83 29.25
CA VAL A 612 17.23 -18.12 29.59
C VAL A 612 17.69 -19.48 29.05
N ARG A 613 16.77 -20.45 28.93
CA ARG A 613 17.05 -21.76 28.32
C ARG A 613 16.99 -21.74 26.78
N GLY A 614 16.69 -20.59 26.17
CA GLY A 614 16.55 -20.43 24.74
C GLY A 614 15.35 -21.18 24.16
N GLU A 615 14.29 -21.40 24.94
CA GLU A 615 13.11 -22.15 24.50
C GLU A 615 12.09 -21.28 23.75
N LEU A 616 12.24 -19.96 23.79
CA LEU A 616 11.30 -18.99 23.21
C LEU A 616 11.80 -18.31 21.93
N SER A 617 13.09 -18.39 21.63
CA SER A 617 13.75 -17.58 20.60
C SER A 617 14.74 -18.38 19.76
N ASP A 618 14.97 -17.89 18.54
CA ASP A 618 16.05 -18.32 17.67
C ASP A 618 17.29 -17.44 17.95
N ASP A 619 18.38 -18.08 18.40
CA ASP A 619 19.62 -17.42 18.79
C ASP A 619 20.29 -16.73 17.59
N LEU A 620 20.58 -15.43 17.73
CA LEU A 620 21.18 -14.61 16.68
C LEU A 620 22.46 -13.96 17.19
N GLY A 621 23.42 -13.72 16.31
CA GLY A 621 24.68 -13.07 16.69
C GLY A 621 25.66 -14.02 17.39
N ALA A 622 26.15 -13.65 18.57
CA ALA A 622 27.11 -14.47 19.31
C ALA A 622 26.36 -15.56 20.08
N PRO A 623 26.82 -16.84 20.10
CA PRO A 623 26.08 -17.91 20.75
C PRO A 623 25.68 -17.60 22.19
N GLY A 624 24.39 -17.78 22.49
CA GLY A 624 23.77 -17.40 23.75
C GLY A 624 23.43 -15.91 23.80
N ARG A 625 23.23 -15.37 25.00
CA ARG A 625 22.74 -13.99 25.14
C ARG A 625 23.79 -12.97 24.71
N ASP A 626 23.43 -12.04 23.81
CA ASP A 626 24.29 -10.94 23.34
C ASP A 626 23.62 -9.55 23.45
N ASP A 627 24.42 -8.47 23.35
CA ASP A 627 23.96 -7.09 23.55
C ASP A 627 23.10 -6.54 22.40
N ALA A 628 23.10 -7.18 21.23
CA ALA A 628 22.34 -6.73 20.07
C ALA A 628 20.98 -7.43 19.97
N TYR A 629 20.90 -8.74 20.23
CA TYR A 629 19.66 -9.52 20.06
C TYR A 629 19.10 -10.10 21.36
N GLY A 630 19.78 -9.91 22.50
CA GLY A 630 19.39 -10.55 23.75
C GLY A 630 19.54 -12.06 23.62
N TYR A 631 18.51 -12.83 23.98
CA TYR A 631 18.45 -14.29 23.76
C TYR A 631 18.04 -14.67 22.33
N GLY A 632 17.94 -13.70 21.42
CA GLY A 632 17.64 -13.91 20.01
C GLY A 632 16.27 -13.39 19.57
N LEU A 633 15.91 -13.74 18.34
CA LEU A 633 14.65 -13.37 17.72
C LEU A 633 13.50 -14.22 18.27
N ILE A 634 12.41 -13.60 18.72
CA ILE A 634 11.23 -14.31 19.22
C ILE A 634 10.68 -15.30 18.17
N ASN A 635 10.38 -16.53 18.60
CA ASN A 635 9.79 -17.58 17.76
C ASN A 635 8.45 -18.03 18.37
N ALA A 636 7.35 -17.65 17.73
CA ALA A 636 5.99 -17.84 18.24
C ALA A 636 5.64 -19.32 18.43
N GLN A 637 6.02 -20.17 17.48
CA GLN A 637 5.73 -21.60 17.53
C GLN A 637 6.51 -22.30 18.65
N ARG A 638 7.81 -22.00 18.79
CA ARG A 638 8.63 -22.52 19.90
C ARG A 638 8.07 -22.08 21.25
N ALA A 639 7.71 -20.80 21.36
CA ALA A 639 7.12 -20.24 22.57
C ALA A 639 5.79 -20.91 22.98
N VAL A 640 4.85 -21.09 22.04
CA VAL A 640 3.56 -21.77 22.29
C VAL A 640 3.76 -23.22 22.72
N ARG A 641 4.70 -23.93 22.09
CA ARG A 641 4.99 -25.33 22.44
C ARG A 641 5.68 -25.47 23.79
N ALA A 642 6.58 -24.56 24.12
CA ALA A 642 7.19 -24.47 25.43
C ALA A 642 6.12 -24.25 26.53
N ALA A 643 5.14 -23.38 26.27
CA ALA A 643 4.02 -23.16 27.17
C ALA A 643 3.13 -24.42 27.33
N LEU A 644 2.81 -25.12 26.24
CA LEU A 644 2.07 -26.40 26.26
C LEU A 644 2.81 -27.46 27.09
N ALA A 645 4.12 -27.62 26.88
CA ALA A 645 4.95 -28.57 27.61
C ALA A 645 5.02 -28.23 29.11
N ALA A 646 5.18 -26.96 29.47
CA ALA A 646 5.16 -26.49 30.86
C ALA A 646 3.81 -26.79 31.56
N GLY A 647 2.71 -26.81 30.81
CA GLY A 647 1.38 -27.19 31.30
C GLY A 647 1.13 -28.71 31.37
N GLY A 648 2.12 -29.54 31.04
CA GLY A 648 2.01 -31.01 31.04
C GLY A 648 1.26 -31.58 29.83
N ASN A 649 1.03 -30.79 28.78
CA ASN A 649 0.37 -31.26 27.57
C ASN A 649 1.38 -31.89 26.61
N PRO A 650 1.14 -33.12 26.11
CA PRO A 650 2.04 -33.74 25.14
C PRO A 650 1.99 -32.99 23.82
N VAL A 651 3.14 -32.51 23.37
CA VAL A 651 3.30 -31.83 22.09
C VAL A 651 3.49 -32.89 20.99
N ALA A 652 2.74 -32.81 19.90
CA ALA A 652 2.89 -33.74 18.78
C ALA A 652 4.26 -33.59 18.11
N ASP A 653 4.93 -34.72 17.86
CA ASP A 653 6.29 -34.78 17.34
C ASP A 653 6.35 -34.73 15.81
N ASN A 654 5.92 -33.60 15.26
CA ASN A 654 5.85 -33.40 13.81
C ASN A 654 6.94 -32.43 13.37
N PRO A 655 8.04 -32.90 12.76
CA PRO A 655 9.07 -32.01 12.21
C PRO A 655 8.52 -31.28 10.98
N LEU A 656 8.92 -30.02 10.79
CA LEU A 656 8.51 -29.18 9.66
C LEU A 656 9.66 -28.26 9.24
N LEU A 657 10.08 -28.35 7.97
CA LEU A 657 11.09 -27.45 7.40
C LEU A 657 10.44 -26.11 7.06
N SER A 658 10.97 -25.02 7.60
CA SER A 658 10.61 -23.64 7.27
C SER A 658 11.85 -22.79 6.97
N ALA A 659 11.65 -21.63 6.35
CA ALA A 659 12.69 -20.67 6.03
C ALA A 659 12.47 -19.33 6.74
N SER A 660 13.54 -18.55 6.85
CA SER A 660 13.49 -17.15 7.31
C SER A 660 12.74 -16.20 6.39
N ALA A 661 12.73 -16.50 5.08
CA ALA A 661 12.11 -15.69 4.04
C ALA A 661 11.60 -16.59 2.90
N ALA A 662 10.56 -16.14 2.19
CA ALA A 662 10.06 -16.80 1.00
C ALA A 662 10.75 -16.32 -0.29
N THR A 663 11.28 -15.09 -0.29
CA THR A 663 11.94 -14.43 -1.42
C THR A 663 13.18 -13.67 -0.94
N LEU A 664 14.21 -13.57 -1.78
CA LEU A 664 15.44 -12.80 -1.57
C LEU A 664 15.72 -11.89 -2.76
N ASN A 665 15.65 -10.57 -2.58
CA ASN A 665 15.93 -9.60 -3.64
C ASN A 665 17.34 -8.99 -3.50
N PHE A 666 18.17 -9.18 -4.52
CA PHE A 666 19.55 -8.68 -4.57
C PHE A 666 19.70 -7.33 -5.28
N SER A 667 18.64 -6.75 -5.85
CA SER A 667 18.69 -5.50 -6.63
C SER A 667 19.84 -5.51 -7.68
N ALA A 668 20.30 -4.33 -8.10
CA ALA A 668 21.44 -4.15 -8.99
C ALA A 668 22.80 -4.30 -8.28
N SER A 669 22.85 -4.05 -6.97
CA SER A 669 24.13 -3.85 -6.27
C SER A 669 24.41 -4.86 -5.15
N THR A 670 23.39 -5.48 -4.56
CA THR A 670 23.58 -6.48 -3.50
C THR A 670 24.14 -7.77 -4.09
N THR A 671 25.09 -8.40 -3.40
CA THR A 671 25.79 -9.60 -3.89
C THR A 671 25.66 -10.81 -2.97
N SER A 672 25.27 -10.61 -1.71
CA SER A 672 25.02 -11.69 -0.75
C SER A 672 23.86 -11.36 0.20
N LEU A 673 23.00 -12.35 0.48
CA LEU A 673 21.97 -12.32 1.51
C LEU A 673 22.02 -13.61 2.34
N GLU A 674 21.34 -13.63 3.50
CA GLU A 674 21.28 -14.80 4.38
C GLU A 674 19.89 -15.45 4.33
N LEU A 675 19.89 -16.79 4.37
CA LEU A 675 18.69 -17.63 4.45
C LEU A 675 18.88 -18.61 5.60
N GLU A 676 17.93 -18.68 6.52
CA GLU A 676 17.94 -19.69 7.58
C GLU A 676 16.92 -20.78 7.28
N LEU A 677 17.35 -22.04 7.36
CA LEU A 677 16.48 -23.21 7.31
C LEU A 677 16.36 -23.81 8.70
N ARG A 678 15.13 -23.96 9.21
CA ARG A 678 14.88 -24.41 10.58
C ARG A 678 13.79 -25.48 10.65
N ASN A 679 13.80 -26.22 11.76
CA ASN A 679 12.72 -27.11 12.13
C ASN A 679 11.71 -26.34 13.00
N SER A 680 10.59 -25.93 12.42
CA SER A 680 9.45 -25.31 13.13
C SER A 680 8.63 -26.32 13.95
N GLY A 681 8.93 -27.61 13.78
CA GLY A 681 8.29 -28.73 14.45
C GLY A 681 9.06 -29.25 15.66
N SER A 682 8.70 -30.42 16.18
CA SER A 682 9.57 -31.18 17.10
C SER A 682 9.93 -32.51 16.47
N GLY A 683 10.96 -33.15 17.01
CA GLY A 683 11.51 -34.38 16.46
C GLY A 683 12.71 -34.09 15.56
N VAL A 684 13.26 -35.14 14.96
CA VAL A 684 14.44 -35.03 14.12
C VAL A 684 14.03 -34.67 12.69
N LEU A 685 14.55 -33.56 12.19
CA LEU A 685 14.41 -33.14 10.79
C LEU A 685 15.81 -33.12 10.17
N GLU A 686 15.96 -33.75 9.01
CA GLU A 686 17.22 -33.79 8.26
C GLU A 686 17.01 -33.15 6.89
N LEU A 687 17.89 -32.22 6.52
CA LEU A 687 17.95 -31.67 5.18
C LEU A 687 18.66 -32.68 4.26
N LEU A 688 17.92 -33.22 3.30
CA LEU A 688 18.40 -34.22 2.36
C LEU A 688 19.14 -33.60 1.17
N ALA A 689 18.70 -32.42 0.70
CA ALA A 689 19.32 -31.70 -0.40
C ALA A 689 18.98 -30.20 -0.36
N ILE A 690 19.91 -29.37 -0.87
CA ILE A 690 19.67 -27.98 -1.23
C ILE A 690 20.27 -27.71 -2.60
N GLU A 691 19.45 -27.25 -3.53
CA GLU A 691 19.81 -27.10 -4.95
C GLU A 691 19.46 -25.68 -5.40
N THR A 692 20.23 -25.13 -6.34
CA THR A 692 19.91 -23.88 -7.02
C THR A 692 19.48 -24.18 -8.46
N SER A 693 18.53 -23.42 -9.00
CA SER A 693 18.10 -23.59 -10.40
C SER A 693 19.13 -23.06 -11.40
N GLU A 694 19.94 -22.07 -11.00
CA GLU A 694 20.85 -21.35 -11.89
C GLU A 694 22.32 -21.37 -11.42
N PRO A 695 23.30 -21.31 -12.36
CA PRO A 695 24.72 -21.38 -12.03
C PRO A 695 25.30 -20.07 -11.49
N TRP A 696 24.64 -18.93 -11.71
CA TRP A 696 25.02 -17.64 -11.13
C TRP A 696 24.59 -17.50 -9.67
N LEU A 697 23.67 -18.36 -9.21
CA LEU A 697 23.22 -18.43 -7.83
C LEU A 697 23.99 -19.52 -7.09
N THR A 698 24.53 -19.17 -5.94
CA THR A 698 25.21 -20.11 -5.06
C THR A 698 24.62 -20.05 -3.65
N VAL A 699 24.41 -21.23 -3.06
CA VAL A 699 23.97 -21.37 -1.68
C VAL A 699 24.99 -22.23 -0.95
N SER A 700 25.51 -21.71 0.15
CA SER A 700 26.53 -22.40 0.93
C SER A 700 26.20 -22.32 2.42
N PRO A 701 26.34 -23.43 3.17
CA PRO A 701 26.10 -23.40 4.60
C PRO A 701 27.18 -22.54 5.26
N THR A 702 26.76 -21.57 6.07
CA THR A 702 27.64 -20.74 6.90
C THR A 702 27.53 -21.11 8.37
N GLY A 703 26.42 -21.74 8.78
CA GLY A 703 26.16 -22.16 10.15
C GLY A 703 25.15 -23.29 10.25
N ALA A 704 25.13 -24.23 9.29
CA ALA A 704 24.26 -25.39 9.34
C ALA A 704 24.80 -26.49 10.27
N ASP A 705 23.91 -27.16 11.00
CA ASP A 705 24.20 -28.23 11.95
C ASP A 705 24.43 -29.60 11.25
N GLY A 706 24.61 -30.66 12.05
CA GLY A 706 24.81 -32.03 11.55
C GLY A 706 23.61 -32.61 10.78
N ASN A 707 22.44 -31.98 10.83
CA ASN A 707 21.25 -32.33 10.08
C ASN A 707 21.03 -31.39 8.87
N GLY A 708 21.94 -30.45 8.62
CA GLY A 708 21.82 -29.48 7.54
C GLY A 708 20.79 -28.38 7.81
N LEU A 709 20.52 -28.03 9.06
CA LEU A 709 19.65 -26.91 9.43
C LEU A 709 20.46 -25.78 10.05
N GLY A 710 20.13 -24.54 9.73
CA GLY A 710 20.83 -23.34 10.19
C GLY A 710 21.03 -22.32 9.07
N LEU A 711 22.09 -21.54 9.17
CA LEU A 711 22.34 -20.40 8.29
C LEU A 711 23.02 -20.80 6.98
N TYR A 712 22.52 -20.22 5.89
CA TYR A 712 23.06 -20.32 4.54
C TYR A 712 23.35 -18.93 3.98
N ARG A 713 24.52 -18.77 3.38
CA ARG A 713 24.83 -17.61 2.54
C ARG A 713 24.35 -17.88 1.13
N VAL A 714 23.48 -17.00 0.66
CA VAL A 714 23.03 -16.93 -0.72
C VAL A 714 23.85 -15.85 -1.42
N SER A 715 24.46 -16.16 -2.57
CA SER A 715 25.33 -15.23 -3.29
C SER A 715 25.10 -15.30 -4.78
N VAL A 716 25.15 -14.13 -5.42
CA VAL A 716 24.88 -13.97 -6.83
C VAL A 716 26.12 -13.49 -7.60
N GLN A 717 26.35 -14.04 -8.78
CA GLN A 717 27.46 -13.68 -9.67
C GLN A 717 26.95 -12.95 -10.91
N ARG A 718 27.26 -11.65 -11.01
CA ARG A 718 26.88 -10.79 -12.13
C ARG A 718 27.85 -10.86 -13.31
N GLY A 719 29.09 -11.31 -13.06
CA GLY A 719 30.16 -11.30 -14.04
C GLY A 719 29.88 -12.23 -15.22
N GLY A 720 29.87 -11.68 -16.44
CA GLY A 720 29.64 -12.44 -17.67
C GLY A 720 28.16 -12.62 -18.03
N LEU A 721 27.25 -12.10 -17.20
CA LEU A 721 25.84 -11.95 -17.55
C LEU A 721 25.64 -10.65 -18.33
N ALA A 722 24.69 -10.66 -19.27
CA ALA A 722 24.31 -9.47 -20.01
C ALA A 722 23.45 -8.54 -19.15
N ASP A 723 23.31 -7.29 -19.57
CA ASP A 723 22.40 -6.34 -18.93
C ASP A 723 20.95 -6.90 -18.94
N GLY A 724 20.26 -6.91 -17.80
CA GLY A 724 18.95 -7.55 -17.59
C GLY A 724 18.66 -7.98 -16.14
N VAL A 725 17.45 -8.50 -15.88
CA VAL A 725 17.02 -9.09 -14.60
C VAL A 725 17.07 -10.61 -14.67
N TYR A 726 17.45 -11.23 -13.56
CA TYR A 726 17.68 -12.67 -13.44
C TYR A 726 17.03 -13.19 -12.16
N ASP A 727 16.34 -14.32 -12.24
CA ASP A 727 15.79 -15.05 -11.09
C ASP A 727 16.29 -16.49 -11.01
N ALA A 728 16.26 -17.03 -9.80
CA ALA A 728 16.60 -18.41 -9.54
C ALA A 728 15.88 -18.91 -8.29
N ASP A 729 15.73 -20.21 -8.19
CA ASP A 729 15.14 -20.87 -7.04
C ASP A 729 16.21 -21.57 -6.20
N ILE A 730 16.04 -21.52 -4.88
CA ILE A 730 16.69 -22.39 -3.91
C ILE A 730 15.66 -23.46 -3.50
N ILE A 731 15.94 -24.73 -3.78
CA ILE A 731 15.06 -25.85 -3.47
C ILE A 731 15.68 -26.67 -2.35
N ALA A 732 15.11 -26.58 -1.15
CA ALA A 732 15.52 -27.33 0.03
C ALA A 732 14.56 -28.52 0.26
N ARG A 733 15.09 -29.75 0.25
CA ARG A 733 14.33 -30.97 0.51
C ARG A 733 14.73 -31.55 1.86
N SER A 734 13.78 -31.73 2.77
CA SER A 734 14.00 -32.43 4.05
C SER A 734 13.39 -33.83 4.07
N SER A 735 13.59 -34.53 5.18
CA SER A 735 12.96 -35.81 5.51
C SER A 735 11.43 -35.76 5.59
N VAL A 736 10.81 -34.58 5.63
CA VAL A 736 9.36 -34.39 5.81
C VAL A 736 8.69 -33.57 4.70
N ASN A 737 9.28 -32.47 4.25
CA ASN A 737 8.70 -31.60 3.22
C ASN A 737 9.77 -30.98 2.31
N SER A 738 9.35 -30.41 1.18
CA SER A 738 10.21 -29.57 0.33
C SER A 738 9.79 -28.12 0.46
N LEU A 739 10.78 -27.22 0.43
CA LEU A 739 10.64 -25.79 0.56
C LEU A 739 11.39 -25.11 -0.59
N THR A 740 10.75 -24.13 -1.23
CA THR A 740 11.36 -23.33 -2.31
C THR A 740 11.47 -21.89 -1.85
N VAL A 741 12.63 -21.28 -2.05
CA VAL A 741 12.91 -19.86 -1.77
C VAL A 741 13.37 -19.19 -3.06
N ARG A 742 12.70 -18.11 -3.44
CA ARG A 742 12.95 -17.38 -4.70
C ARG A 742 14.11 -16.39 -4.53
N VAL A 743 14.92 -16.18 -5.57
CA VAL A 743 16.03 -15.22 -5.60
C VAL A 743 15.92 -14.35 -6.85
N ILE A 744 16.00 -13.03 -6.70
CA ILE A 744 15.90 -12.05 -7.81
C ILE A 744 17.13 -11.15 -7.80
N MET A 745 17.66 -10.78 -8.97
CA MET A 745 18.81 -9.89 -9.11
C MET A 745 18.81 -9.13 -10.45
N SER A 746 19.49 -7.98 -10.56
CA SER A 746 19.69 -7.28 -11.85
C SER A 746 21.17 -7.05 -12.18
N VAL A 747 21.53 -7.12 -13.46
CA VAL A 747 22.88 -6.90 -14.00
C VAL A 747 22.75 -5.82 -15.04
N GLY A 748 23.56 -4.77 -15.02
CA GLY A 748 23.69 -3.85 -16.14
C GLY A 748 22.44 -3.02 -16.52
N GLY A 749 22.71 -1.78 -16.91
CA GLY A 749 21.73 -0.76 -17.21
C GLY A 749 22.42 0.57 -17.07
N ASP A 750 22.36 1.40 -18.13
CA ASP A 750 22.14 2.81 -17.87
C ASP A 750 20.95 2.84 -16.92
N SER A 751 21.13 3.42 -15.74
CA SER A 751 20.07 3.62 -14.75
C SER A 751 18.76 3.85 -15.50
N ALA A 752 17.77 2.97 -15.34
CA ALA A 752 16.47 3.09 -16.01
C ALA A 752 16.03 4.54 -15.85
N SER A 753 16.09 5.32 -16.93
CA SER A 753 15.90 6.76 -16.85
C SER A 753 14.50 6.99 -16.33
N ALA A 754 14.37 7.64 -15.18
CA ALA A 754 13.08 7.88 -14.57
C ALA A 754 12.33 8.94 -15.40
N ASP A 755 11.41 8.49 -16.26
CA ASP A 755 10.67 9.34 -17.19
C ASP A 755 9.17 9.05 -17.10
N VAL A 756 8.42 10.01 -16.57
CA VAL A 756 6.97 9.95 -16.36
C VAL A 756 6.22 10.83 -17.38
N GLY A 757 6.91 11.21 -18.47
CA GLY A 757 6.33 12.01 -19.56
C GLY A 757 6.49 13.51 -19.38
N VAL A 758 5.63 14.29 -20.05
CA VAL A 758 5.61 15.74 -19.88
C VAL A 758 4.95 16.05 -18.55
N ILE A 759 5.63 16.84 -17.72
CA ILE A 759 5.13 17.30 -16.43
C ILE A 759 4.79 18.78 -16.53
N TYR A 760 3.58 19.12 -16.10
CA TYR A 760 3.09 20.50 -15.99
C TYR A 760 3.24 20.96 -14.55
N ILE A 761 4.02 22.02 -14.36
CA ILE A 761 4.32 22.59 -13.04
C ILE A 761 3.51 23.86 -12.91
N LEU A 762 2.63 23.91 -11.92
CA LEU A 762 1.70 25.01 -11.66
C LEU A 762 2.18 25.81 -10.45
N LEU A 763 2.36 27.12 -10.66
CA LEU A 763 2.58 28.08 -9.58
C LEU A 763 1.22 28.67 -9.18
N LEU A 764 0.77 28.35 -7.98
CA LEU A 764 -0.52 28.76 -7.44
C LEU A 764 -0.32 29.92 -6.46
N ASP A 765 -1.17 30.93 -6.55
CA ASP A 765 -1.28 31.96 -5.52
C ASP A 765 -2.02 31.41 -4.31
N ARG A 766 -1.46 31.50 -3.10
CA ARG A 766 -2.10 30.92 -1.91
C ARG A 766 -3.27 31.72 -1.38
N ASP A 767 -3.34 33.00 -1.68
CA ASP A 767 -4.43 33.85 -1.20
C ASP A 767 -5.71 33.67 -2.02
N SER A 768 -5.57 33.40 -3.33
CA SER A 768 -6.68 33.20 -4.27
C SER A 768 -6.92 31.74 -4.67
N GLY A 769 -5.91 30.87 -4.58
CA GLY A 769 -5.96 29.50 -5.05
C GLY A 769 -5.90 29.36 -6.58
N GLU A 770 -5.68 30.45 -7.32
CA GLU A 770 -5.62 30.45 -8.79
C GLU A 770 -4.23 30.10 -9.31
N THR A 771 -4.17 29.38 -10.43
CA THR A 771 -2.94 29.13 -11.18
C THR A 771 -2.45 30.43 -11.82
N LEU A 772 -1.31 30.94 -11.35
CA LEU A 772 -0.69 32.17 -11.86
C LEU A 772 0.16 31.93 -13.10
N GLN A 773 0.98 30.89 -13.08
CA GLN A 773 1.86 30.51 -14.18
C GLN A 773 1.95 28.98 -14.28
N GLU A 774 2.13 28.49 -15.51
CA GLU A 774 2.39 27.07 -15.85
C GLU A 774 3.77 26.96 -16.49
N PHE A 775 4.48 25.87 -16.20
CA PHE A 775 5.72 25.50 -16.87
C PHE A 775 5.68 24.03 -17.27
N GLY A 776 5.69 23.75 -18.57
CA GLY A 776 5.82 22.38 -19.09
C GLY A 776 7.29 21.95 -19.15
N ALA A 777 7.61 20.80 -18.55
CA ALA A 777 8.95 20.23 -18.52
C ALA A 777 8.96 18.79 -19.03
N ALA A 778 10.04 18.40 -19.70
CA ALA A 778 10.33 17.02 -20.11
C ALA A 778 11.66 16.58 -19.51
N ALA A 779 11.81 15.27 -19.27
CA ALA A 779 12.98 14.69 -18.61
C ALA A 779 14.29 14.98 -19.38
N ARG A 780 15.33 15.38 -18.66
CA ARG A 780 16.71 15.54 -19.19
C ARG A 780 17.70 14.98 -18.18
N ALA A 781 18.28 13.82 -18.49
CA ALA A 781 19.15 13.08 -17.57
C ALA A 781 18.45 12.82 -16.21
N ASP A 782 17.24 12.27 -16.28
CA ASP A 782 16.40 11.86 -15.13
C ASP A 782 15.86 13.01 -14.26
N GLU A 783 15.95 14.26 -14.74
CA GLU A 783 15.46 15.46 -14.06
C GLU A 783 14.53 16.32 -14.95
N TYR A 784 13.54 16.96 -14.33
CA TYR A 784 12.69 18.00 -14.94
C TYR A 784 13.08 19.35 -14.37
N ARG A 785 13.53 20.29 -15.21
CA ARG A 785 13.97 21.62 -14.74
C ARG A 785 12.93 22.67 -15.05
N PHE A 786 12.65 23.55 -14.09
CA PHE A 786 11.68 24.63 -14.25
C PHE A 786 12.20 25.97 -13.74
N SER A 787 11.62 27.05 -14.27
CA SER A 787 11.90 28.41 -13.82
C SER A 787 10.71 29.32 -14.12
N PHE A 788 10.21 29.99 -13.08
CA PHE A 788 9.23 31.08 -13.16
C PHE A 788 9.92 32.41 -12.93
N SER A 789 9.53 33.45 -13.67
CA SER A 789 10.06 34.81 -13.56
C SER A 789 8.94 35.84 -13.41
N ASP A 790 9.33 37.08 -13.09
CA ASP A 790 8.43 38.22 -13.04
C ASP A 790 7.32 38.10 -11.97
N LEU A 791 7.64 37.46 -10.84
CA LEU A 791 6.71 37.20 -9.75
C LEU A 791 6.72 38.33 -8.71
N PRO A 792 5.55 38.88 -8.30
CA PRO A 792 5.51 39.83 -7.20
C PRO A 792 5.86 39.15 -5.86
N ALA A 793 6.19 39.94 -4.83
CA ALA A 793 6.27 39.40 -3.47
C ALA A 793 4.90 38.82 -3.06
N GLY A 794 4.90 37.61 -2.50
CA GLY A 794 3.66 36.90 -2.19
C GLY A 794 3.92 35.50 -1.64
N ARG A 795 2.83 34.76 -1.40
CA ARG A 795 2.89 33.37 -0.93
C ARG A 795 2.37 32.46 -2.03
N TYR A 796 3.18 31.48 -2.40
CA TYR A 796 2.89 30.59 -3.52
C TYR A 796 2.95 29.12 -3.12
N SER A 797 2.29 28.23 -3.87
CA SER A 797 2.55 26.79 -3.83
C SER A 797 2.92 26.27 -5.22
N LEU A 798 3.75 25.23 -5.24
CA LEU A 798 4.10 24.49 -6.46
C LEU A 798 3.49 23.10 -6.42
N VAL A 799 2.73 22.78 -7.46
CA VAL A 799 2.19 21.44 -7.73
C VAL A 799 2.63 21.05 -9.14
N ALA A 800 2.92 19.78 -9.35
CA ALA A 800 3.32 19.27 -10.63
C ALA A 800 2.67 17.91 -10.91
N GLY A 801 2.29 17.67 -12.16
CA GLY A 801 1.76 16.38 -12.57
C GLY A 801 1.72 16.23 -14.08
N SER A 802 1.53 14.99 -14.54
CA SER A 802 1.19 14.72 -15.94
C SER A 802 -0.29 15.02 -16.20
N ASP A 803 -0.66 15.21 -17.47
CA ASP A 803 -2.05 15.37 -17.94
C ASP A 803 -2.25 14.41 -19.13
N ALA A 804 -2.36 13.12 -18.85
CA ALA A 804 -2.25 12.05 -19.85
C ALA A 804 -3.50 11.92 -20.72
N ASP A 805 -4.68 12.27 -20.18
CA ASP A 805 -5.95 12.28 -20.91
C ASP A 805 -6.31 13.64 -21.51
N ASN A 806 -5.52 14.68 -21.27
CA ASN A 806 -5.69 16.03 -21.78
C ASN A 806 -7.02 16.70 -21.36
N ASP A 807 -7.51 16.41 -20.16
CA ASP A 807 -8.69 17.05 -19.60
C ASP A 807 -8.40 18.41 -18.91
N LEU A 808 -7.11 18.78 -18.85
CA LEU A 808 -6.52 19.97 -18.24
C LEU A 808 -6.42 19.91 -16.72
N PHE A 809 -6.75 18.80 -16.09
CA PHE A 809 -6.40 18.53 -14.70
C PHE A 809 -5.06 17.78 -14.68
N ILE A 810 -4.38 17.84 -13.54
CA ILE A 810 -3.14 17.10 -13.30
C ILE A 810 -3.32 16.32 -12.02
N CYS A 811 -2.58 15.22 -11.88
CA CYS A 811 -2.62 14.35 -10.71
C CYS A 811 -3.93 13.54 -10.57
N ASP A 812 -4.67 13.34 -11.66
CA ASP A 812 -5.80 12.44 -11.65
C ASP A 812 -5.38 10.97 -11.52
N ALA A 813 -6.36 10.10 -11.28
CA ALA A 813 -6.08 8.68 -11.16
C ALA A 813 -5.43 8.17 -12.46
N GLY A 814 -4.24 7.58 -12.35
CA GLY A 814 -3.44 7.17 -13.51
C GLY A 814 -2.30 8.12 -13.88
N GLU A 815 -2.23 9.29 -13.27
CA GLU A 815 -1.25 10.33 -13.57
C GLU A 815 -0.12 10.40 -12.53
N ALA A 816 1.03 10.92 -12.96
CA ALA A 816 2.13 11.23 -12.05
C ALA A 816 1.82 12.53 -11.30
N CYS A 817 2.18 12.59 -10.02
CA CYS A 817 1.94 13.76 -9.18
C CYS A 817 3.09 14.07 -8.23
N GLY A 818 3.27 15.35 -7.93
CA GLY A 818 4.25 15.87 -6.98
C GLY A 818 3.89 17.27 -6.51
N ALA A 819 4.41 17.67 -5.34
CA ALA A 819 4.32 19.03 -4.84
C ALA A 819 5.58 19.39 -4.05
N TRP A 820 5.92 20.67 -4.00
CA TRP A 820 7.00 21.18 -3.15
C TRP A 820 6.52 21.17 -1.69
N LEU A 821 7.15 20.53 -0.68
CA LEU A 821 8.37 19.72 -0.60
C LEU A 821 8.14 18.22 -0.90
N THR A 822 6.96 17.72 -0.56
CA THR A 822 6.42 16.40 -0.96
C THR A 822 4.91 16.54 -1.12
N LEU A 823 4.27 15.58 -1.79
CA LEU A 823 2.82 15.59 -1.98
C LEU A 823 2.03 15.47 -0.66
N ASP A 824 2.55 14.72 0.31
CA ASP A 824 1.90 14.49 1.62
C ASP A 824 2.08 15.69 2.58
N GLN A 825 3.11 16.50 2.34
CA GLN A 825 3.44 17.70 3.12
C GLN A 825 3.84 18.86 2.19
N PRO A 826 2.89 19.43 1.43
CA PRO A 826 3.18 20.57 0.58
C PRO A 826 3.51 21.78 1.45
N LEU A 827 4.55 22.52 1.08
CA LEU A 827 5.03 23.71 1.78
C LEU A 827 4.82 24.95 0.92
N ASP A 828 4.29 26.00 1.54
CA ASP A 828 4.16 27.31 0.91
C ASP A 828 5.52 28.01 0.76
N ILE A 829 5.69 28.74 -0.35
CA ILE A 829 6.86 29.55 -0.67
C ILE A 829 6.52 31.01 -0.37
N ASP A 830 7.05 31.53 0.74
CA ASP A 830 7.05 32.97 1.00
C ASP A 830 8.14 33.63 0.14
N LEU A 831 7.73 34.33 -0.92
CA LEU A 831 8.62 34.96 -1.90
C LEU A 831 8.83 36.44 -1.59
N ASP A 832 10.01 36.76 -1.07
CA ASP A 832 10.50 38.11 -0.78
C ASP A 832 11.89 38.38 -1.39
N SER A 833 12.41 37.39 -2.11
CA SER A 833 13.74 37.29 -2.72
C SER A 833 13.71 36.19 -3.79
N ASP A 834 14.66 36.17 -4.73
CA ASP A 834 14.78 35.06 -5.69
C ASP A 834 15.00 33.73 -4.95
N ARG A 835 14.28 32.68 -5.38
CA ARG A 835 14.35 31.34 -4.79
C ARG A 835 14.76 30.32 -5.85
N GLY A 836 15.83 29.58 -5.58
CA GLY A 836 16.33 28.49 -6.42
C GLY A 836 16.45 27.20 -5.62
N ASP A 837 16.75 26.09 -6.32
CA ASP A 837 16.95 24.75 -5.75
C ASP A 837 15.70 24.17 -5.08
N LEU A 838 14.50 24.52 -5.56
CA LEU A 838 13.24 23.94 -5.10
C LEU A 838 13.03 22.58 -5.76
N ASN A 839 13.61 21.54 -5.16
CA ASN A 839 13.63 20.20 -5.71
C ASN A 839 12.68 19.24 -4.99
N PHE A 840 11.81 18.54 -5.72
CA PHE A 840 10.81 17.64 -5.14
C PHE A 840 10.45 16.48 -6.10
N PRO A 841 9.98 15.33 -5.58
CA PRO A 841 9.68 14.18 -6.41
C PRO A 841 8.37 14.34 -7.21
N VAL A 842 8.26 13.62 -8.33
CA VAL A 842 7.04 13.45 -9.12
C VAL A 842 6.92 11.99 -9.56
N ASP A 843 5.87 11.31 -9.14
CA ASP A 843 5.74 9.86 -9.27
C ASP A 843 4.30 9.43 -9.51
N TYR A 844 4.09 8.26 -10.14
CA TYR A 844 2.76 7.64 -10.21
C TYR A 844 2.32 7.14 -8.83
N LEU A 845 1.17 7.59 -8.37
CA LEU A 845 0.60 7.15 -7.09
C LEU A 845 -0.23 5.89 -7.29
N ILE A 846 0.21 4.77 -6.71
CA ILE A 846 -0.53 3.51 -6.74
C ILE A 846 -1.49 3.47 -5.56
N ALA A 847 -2.69 4.03 -5.74
CA ALA A 847 -3.79 3.81 -4.81
C ALA A 847 -4.34 2.39 -5.01
N ILE A 848 -4.08 1.47 -4.08
CA ILE A 848 -4.69 0.13 -4.13
C ILE A 848 -6.16 0.26 -3.73
N PRO A 849 -7.11 -0.05 -4.62
CA PRO A 849 -8.51 0.04 -4.27
C PRO A 849 -8.94 -1.16 -3.42
N ASN A 850 -9.72 -0.86 -2.38
CA ASN A 850 -10.33 -1.74 -1.35
C ASN A 850 -9.68 -1.78 0.04
N LEU A 851 -8.48 -1.21 0.27
CA LEU A 851 -8.03 -0.94 1.65
C LEU A 851 -8.59 0.37 2.22
N THR A 852 -9.21 1.19 1.37
CA THR A 852 -10.00 2.36 1.76
C THR A 852 -11.43 2.13 1.29
N THR A 853 -12.41 2.05 2.19
CA THR A 853 -13.80 2.33 1.78
C THR A 853 -14.62 3.06 2.85
N SER A 854 -15.42 3.98 2.30
CA SER A 854 -16.72 4.51 2.76
C SER A 854 -16.83 5.83 3.54
N ALA A 855 -15.97 6.82 3.30
CA ALA A 855 -16.26 8.22 3.69
C ALA A 855 -16.60 9.19 2.53
N GLN A 856 -16.52 8.76 1.26
CA GLN A 856 -16.76 9.66 0.11
C GLN A 856 -18.08 9.50 -0.65
N THR A 857 -19.09 8.82 -0.09
CA THR A 857 -20.43 8.82 -0.72
C THR A 857 -21.46 9.71 -0.03
N ALA A 858 -21.03 10.56 0.90
CA ALA A 858 -21.88 11.62 1.44
C ALA A 858 -21.11 12.93 1.59
N ALA A 859 -21.19 13.75 0.53
CA ALA A 859 -20.82 15.17 0.43
C ALA A 859 -19.34 15.49 0.09
N GLY A 860 -19.16 16.01 -1.12
CA GLY A 860 -17.93 16.66 -1.60
C GLY A 860 -17.49 16.06 -2.93
N GLU A 861 -17.42 16.88 -3.98
CA GLU A 861 -16.65 16.56 -5.19
C GLU A 861 -15.23 16.11 -4.78
N PRO A 862 -14.54 15.26 -5.58
CA PRO A 862 -13.11 14.98 -5.38
C PRO A 862 -12.36 16.30 -5.18
N PRO A 863 -11.26 16.33 -4.38
CA PRO A 863 -10.44 17.54 -4.29
C PRO A 863 -10.15 18.00 -5.71
N GLN A 864 -10.62 19.20 -6.08
CA GLN A 864 -10.37 19.73 -7.41
C GLN A 864 -8.87 19.97 -7.51
N TRP A 865 -8.18 19.03 -8.13
CA TRP A 865 -6.77 19.21 -8.48
C TRP A 865 -6.65 20.46 -9.36
N PRO A 866 -5.52 21.19 -9.26
CA PRO A 866 -5.39 22.47 -9.91
C PRO A 866 -5.45 22.28 -11.44
N ARG A 867 -6.38 22.99 -12.07
CA ARG A 867 -6.57 22.96 -13.51
C ARG A 867 -5.50 23.81 -14.21
N ARG A 868 -4.93 23.28 -15.28
CA ARG A 868 -4.09 24.00 -16.24
C ARG A 868 -4.89 25.12 -16.93
N PRO A 869 -4.30 26.30 -17.18
CA PRO A 869 -4.90 27.30 -18.05
C PRO A 869 -5.15 26.72 -19.44
N ALA A 870 -6.35 26.91 -20.00
CA ALA A 870 -6.59 26.56 -21.40
C ALA A 870 -5.57 27.28 -22.28
N ALA A 871 -4.93 26.56 -23.20
CA ALA A 871 -3.93 27.11 -24.12
C ALA A 871 -4.51 28.36 -24.82
N THR A 872 -4.13 29.53 -24.31
CA THR A 872 -4.33 30.77 -25.03
C THR A 872 -3.15 30.90 -25.99
N ASP A 873 -3.41 31.34 -27.22
CA ASP A 873 -2.41 31.70 -28.24
C ASP A 873 -1.47 32.81 -27.71
N ALA A 874 -0.60 32.48 -26.75
CA ALA A 874 0.34 33.38 -26.09
C ALA A 874 1.76 32.84 -26.28
N GLY A 875 2.20 32.91 -27.53
CA GLY A 875 3.53 32.47 -27.98
C GLY A 875 3.90 33.05 -29.34
N LYS A 876 3.79 34.38 -29.47
CA LYS A 876 4.62 35.19 -30.37
C LYS A 876 5.39 36.21 -29.57
#